data_AF-A0A1H9Z4C0-F1
#
_entry.id   AF-A0A1H9Z4C0-F1
#
_cell.length_a   1.000
_cell.length_b   1.000
_cell.length_c   1.000
_cell.angle_alpha   90.00
_cell.angle_beta   90.00
_cell.angle_gamma   90.00
#
_symmetry.space_group_name_H-M   'P 1'
#
loop_
_entity.id
_entity.type
_entity.pdbx_description
1 polymer ?
#
loop_
_entity_poly.entity_id
_entity_poly.type
_entity_poly.pdbx_seq_one_letter_code
_entity_poly.pdbx_strand_id
1 'polypeptide(L)'
;MRTSVSNPGVGGFRPWCATAALTFMGLLAACGGNDSPDGASAEGIQVMPFAASANPPLAAGRYVLVSVLSGHCVDAVPGTADGGKVQQALCNNGANQTFDVTLDADRGYKFLIVGTGRALDLNGGSTADGAVIQQWSDNSSIAQRFLLRRSQGNRYSLVNAGSNKCVIIAGSSTAAGAGLQQATCDGQPAQQFLLYPQSGTSRGALALGQYSLRPVHSGLCLEIEGASAAAGAKAQQGTCTNENHQRFEVLPAANGSYQLQSLHSGLTLDVTAESTASGALLQQWAYAGGAHQRFTASAVGDAYLLKAVHSGKCMDVKDISTQVGGGIHQWDCSGNGQPNQQWRLVPASEPPPPPTPSGPPLRLPLELLSDGSPLAPKIAEASLQVDASRLSSVSQLWWQCHRCAFFGAPEFEATSQPPVKIKASVRVLGGVSPSQAGNIPWVDITDATVKLADAERVQGGLTHGGFYTTRMSLVLDAAAKARLVAAPQSNLIQFRFNGTDGESNGYRVLALQLQDAQGTLQSSNPSQYADILAEKQAGRTWSADVTAGEALWHGQGKLLKSSIVNRPIKAACASCHATDGRDLQYFNYSNNAIVQRSRFHGLTEAQGQQIAAYLRYGQRNVPHVAQAAPWNPPYQPGPGLDGKPIIEWAAGAGLSAVLESPALAVKALFGKPLDGQPLNLSQADIDAVMNANATLNAREGAMPLQYPDWNAWLPTLHPLDVWPTGADSRGSFETGAQWTQGNRHDPLASARRIDTWLKAHLNPNGQYGDWSHLTPAERNQIQGYFQSSGWEAYNFLGGGRGNHVAKSGEYGAQAGARLLAQRASSSTTSGDPGSFTVNAFIERAVMSMLHWNAIKQWEWAHTYGLEGNQQWFIGAFDSATQTWKGRGEVRGWPFNTVSVFFLAPHMLYQADETASGQVTREWYLAWERSNTVGSYYRTNIWYQMQVTINPGAQSDWVNFSVDWPYLTGFDEVLADAVGTSTPAHANAAFLSHIRLLQARIKGAQFVNNDIPLYVATDTGNLINNRGRFSRAQAMKHLTPVNFIDRATTQGTSRSRFGQLDQLQPGLHLKVVNGAMNQFNILFTGTAPEKWRRCDPANMDLGESEPYAGFSFCVDATKKPLAQPSSGNYVMNVVNGRATAEQLHQYGLWKVAQMGGEPQRLEQWRAWTQRLWP
;
A
#
# COMPACT_ATOMS: atom_id res chain seq x y z
N MET A 1 63.98 27.05 -4.15
CA MET A 1 62.79 27.68 -4.75
C MET A 1 61.65 27.48 -3.76
N ARG A 2 61.55 28.39 -2.78
CA ARG A 2 60.63 29.55 -2.70
C ARG A 2 59.19 29.12 -2.34
N THR A 3 58.88 29.04 -1.02
CA THR A 3 58.13 30.02 -0.16
C THR A 3 56.62 29.71 -0.18
N SER A 4 55.77 29.85 0.86
CA SER A 4 55.78 30.32 2.26
C SER A 4 54.31 30.23 2.76
N VAL A 5 54.00 29.72 3.96
CA VAL A 5 53.73 30.45 5.25
C VAL A 5 52.28 30.98 5.42
N SER A 6 51.88 30.98 6.70
CA SER A 6 50.81 31.70 7.45
C SER A 6 49.53 30.87 7.70
N ASN A 7 49.16 30.43 8.92
CA ASN A 7 49.18 31.05 10.28
C ASN A 7 48.28 32.30 10.34
N PRO A 8 48.07 32.91 11.52
CA PRO A 8 47.64 32.48 12.86
C PRO A 8 46.39 33.29 13.27
N GLY A 9 45.83 33.15 14.48
CA GLY A 9 45.19 34.38 15.00
C GLY A 9 44.46 34.36 16.32
N VAL A 10 45.21 33.98 17.34
CA VAL A 10 45.22 34.42 18.74
C VAL A 10 44.31 35.60 19.16
N GLY A 11 43.81 35.53 20.40
CA GLY A 11 43.70 36.67 21.34
C GLY A 11 42.27 37.10 21.70
N GLY A 12 41.89 37.40 22.94
CA GLY A 12 42.63 37.52 24.20
C GLY A 12 41.69 38.05 25.31
N PHE A 13 42.27 38.19 26.51
CA PHE A 13 41.81 38.98 27.68
C PHE A 13 40.74 38.44 28.65
N ARG A 14 41.24 37.83 29.76
CA ARG A 14 41.23 38.30 31.18
C ARG A 14 40.08 39.24 31.66
N PRO A 15 39.87 39.40 32.99
CA PRO A 15 39.90 38.45 34.12
C PRO A 15 38.69 38.66 35.10
N TRP A 16 38.51 37.80 36.10
CA TRP A 16 38.08 38.07 37.51
C TRP A 16 37.55 36.78 38.16
N CYS A 17 38.23 36.26 39.19
CA CYS A 17 37.99 36.52 40.63
C CYS A 17 36.70 35.83 41.13
N ALA A 18 36.63 35.10 42.24
CA ALA A 18 37.55 34.89 43.35
C ALA A 18 37.02 33.66 44.17
N THR A 19 37.87 32.79 44.72
CA THR A 19 38.24 32.68 46.18
C THR A 19 37.11 32.21 47.11
N ALA A 20 37.32 31.51 48.22
CA ALA A 20 38.40 30.72 48.81
C ALA A 20 37.86 30.14 50.14
N ALA A 21 38.60 29.18 50.70
CA ALA A 21 38.83 28.94 52.13
C ALA A 21 37.78 28.22 53.03
N LEU A 22 38.20 27.02 53.47
CA LEU A 22 38.36 26.54 54.87
C LEU A 22 37.15 26.36 55.83
N THR A 23 36.90 25.07 56.14
CA THR A 23 36.74 24.37 57.45
C THR A 23 35.65 24.72 58.49
N PHE A 24 34.87 23.66 58.78
CA PHE A 24 34.39 23.07 60.07
C PHE A 24 33.28 23.70 60.95
N MET A 25 32.36 22.80 61.34
CA MET A 25 31.56 22.67 62.60
C MET A 25 30.20 23.40 62.77
N GLY A 26 29.23 22.66 63.36
CA GLY A 26 28.07 23.19 64.12
C GLY A 26 26.69 22.78 63.59
N LEU A 27 26.04 21.73 64.12
CA LEU A 27 25.09 21.68 65.26
C LEU A 27 23.69 22.30 65.06
N LEU A 28 22.68 21.42 65.14
CA LEU A 28 21.33 21.51 65.75
C LEU A 28 20.45 22.78 65.65
N ALA A 29 19.20 22.60 65.18
CA ALA A 29 17.92 22.66 65.95
C ALA A 29 16.72 22.73 64.95
N ALA A 30 15.81 21.75 64.87
CA ALA A 30 14.69 21.42 65.80
C ALA A 30 13.56 22.47 65.74
N CYS A 31 12.26 22.15 65.61
CA CYS A 31 11.44 21.09 66.21
C CYS A 31 10.45 20.49 65.19
N GLY A 32 9.84 19.31 65.36
CA GLY A 32 9.74 18.39 66.49
C GLY A 32 9.15 17.05 66.01
N GLY A 33 9.41 16.00 66.78
CA GLY A 33 9.06 14.61 66.44
C GLY A 33 7.61 14.23 66.69
N ASN A 34 7.24 13.01 66.28
CA ASN A 34 7.07 11.90 67.22
C ASN A 34 6.83 10.55 66.52
N ASP A 35 7.42 9.52 67.13
CA ASP A 35 6.98 8.12 67.27
C ASP A 35 7.12 7.11 66.10
N SER A 36 8.15 6.25 66.25
CA SER A 36 8.13 4.79 65.98
C SER A 36 7.33 4.06 67.09
N PRO A 37 7.07 2.72 67.09
CA PRO A 37 7.51 1.60 66.20
C PRO A 37 6.30 0.73 65.70
N ASP A 38 6.40 -0.22 64.76
CA ASP A 38 6.99 -1.57 64.89
C ASP A 38 7.24 -2.25 63.52
N GLY A 39 8.41 -2.90 63.40
CA GLY A 39 8.64 -4.28 62.92
C GLY A 39 8.39 -4.70 61.46
N ALA A 40 9.44 -4.80 60.64
CA ALA A 40 10.04 -6.06 60.13
C ALA A 40 10.97 -5.87 58.89
N SER A 41 12.24 -6.30 59.06
CA SER A 41 13.30 -6.75 58.11
C SER A 41 13.45 -6.18 56.68
N ALA A 42 14.66 -5.69 56.35
CA ALA A 42 15.41 -6.01 55.12
C ALA A 42 16.88 -5.56 55.20
N GLU A 43 17.73 -6.27 54.46
CA GLU A 43 19.18 -6.37 54.53
C GLU A 43 19.98 -5.14 54.07
N GLY A 44 21.23 -5.07 54.54
CA GLY A 44 22.17 -3.97 54.34
C GLY A 44 22.73 -3.85 52.93
N ILE A 45 22.67 -2.62 52.40
CA ILE A 45 23.22 -2.22 51.11
C ILE A 45 24.71 -1.90 51.27
N GLN A 46 25.58 -2.69 50.62
CA GLN A 46 26.95 -2.32 50.31
C GLN A 46 26.97 -1.36 49.11
N VAL A 47 27.56 -0.18 49.30
CA VAL A 47 27.88 0.76 48.22
C VAL A 47 29.18 0.29 47.55
N MET A 48 29.05 -0.31 46.37
CA MET A 48 30.16 -0.57 45.45
C MET A 48 30.50 0.69 44.63
N PRO A 49 31.75 0.89 44.19
CA PRO A 49 32.15 2.06 43.45
C PRO A 49 31.62 2.02 42.00
N PHE A 50 31.14 3.15 41.50
CA PHE A 50 30.77 3.33 40.11
C PHE A 50 32.00 3.20 39.20
N ALA A 51 32.07 2.10 38.44
CA ALA A 51 32.93 2.03 37.26
C ALA A 51 32.28 2.88 36.14
N ALA A 52 32.95 3.96 35.75
CA ALA A 52 32.54 4.82 34.66
C ALA A 52 32.56 4.05 33.32
N SER A 53 31.41 3.94 32.67
CA SER A 53 31.31 3.64 31.24
C SER A 53 31.90 4.82 30.45
N ALA A 54 33.19 4.77 30.15
CA ALA A 54 33.84 5.73 29.25
C ALA A 54 34.04 5.09 27.88
N ASN A 55 33.23 5.47 26.90
CA ASN A 55 33.54 5.22 25.49
C ASN A 55 34.95 5.76 25.18
N PRO A 56 35.80 5.03 24.42
CA PRO A 56 37.13 5.51 24.08
C PRO A 56 37.05 6.81 23.27
N PRO A 57 37.97 7.78 23.49
CA PRO A 57 38.05 9.00 22.69
C PRO A 57 38.32 8.67 21.21
N LEU A 58 37.82 9.51 20.29
CA LEU A 58 38.13 9.41 18.87
C LEU A 58 39.64 9.55 18.68
N ALA A 59 40.25 8.62 17.95
CA ALA A 59 41.69 8.67 17.69
C ALA A 59 42.05 9.90 16.84
N ALA A 60 43.17 10.55 17.16
CA ALA A 60 43.69 11.63 16.31
C ALA A 60 44.01 11.09 14.91
N GLY A 61 43.70 11.87 13.87
CA GLY A 61 43.84 11.43 12.49
C GLY A 61 43.04 12.29 11.52
N ARG A 62 43.04 11.90 10.25
CA ARG A 62 42.34 12.61 9.18
C ARG A 62 40.94 12.06 8.98
N TYR A 63 39.94 12.93 8.85
CA TYR A 63 38.53 12.57 8.76
C TYR A 63 37.76 13.36 7.70
N VAL A 64 36.65 12.80 7.24
CA VAL A 64 35.59 13.49 6.50
C VAL A 64 34.33 13.49 7.37
N LEU A 65 33.67 14.64 7.47
CA LEU A 65 32.42 14.82 8.23
C LEU A 65 31.24 14.84 7.26
N VAL A 66 30.24 13.99 7.49
CA VAL A 66 29.04 13.87 6.65
C VAL A 66 27.79 14.13 7.48
N SER A 67 26.92 15.04 7.04
CA SER A 67 25.65 15.29 7.72
C SER A 67 24.77 14.04 7.71
N VAL A 68 24.20 13.68 8.87
CA VAL A 68 23.23 12.58 8.99
C VAL A 68 21.92 12.93 8.29
N LEU A 69 21.55 14.21 8.26
CA LEU A 69 20.29 14.68 7.67
C LEU A 69 20.27 14.56 6.14
N SER A 70 21.36 14.98 5.48
CA SER A 70 21.40 15.15 4.02
C SER A 70 22.35 14.19 3.30
N GLY A 71 23.26 13.54 4.01
CA GLY A 71 24.35 12.74 3.41
C GLY A 71 25.42 13.59 2.71
N HIS A 72 25.37 14.92 2.82
CA HIS A 72 26.36 15.84 2.27
C HIS A 72 27.56 16.04 3.20
N CYS A 73 28.72 16.34 2.64
CA CYS A 73 29.97 16.55 3.37
C CYS A 73 30.06 17.98 3.89
N VAL A 74 30.66 18.16 5.07
CA VAL A 74 31.08 19.47 5.56
C VAL A 74 32.20 19.96 4.63
N ASP A 75 31.99 21.13 4.06
CA ASP A 75 32.75 21.70 2.97
C ASP A 75 33.12 23.14 3.32
N ALA A 76 34.42 23.41 3.41
CA ALA A 76 34.92 24.77 3.47
C ALA A 76 34.90 25.35 2.05
N VAL A 77 34.13 26.42 1.84
CA VAL A 77 34.06 27.10 0.55
C VAL A 77 35.47 27.58 0.16
N PRO A 78 35.93 27.35 -1.08
CA PRO A 78 37.27 27.73 -1.52
C PRO A 78 37.59 29.21 -1.24
N GLY A 79 38.66 29.44 -0.48
CA GLY A 79 39.14 30.76 -0.09
C GLY A 79 40.04 30.65 1.14
N THR A 80 41.15 31.39 1.17
CA THR A 80 42.14 31.35 2.26
C THR A 80 42.03 32.55 3.19
N ALA A 81 40.86 33.16 3.31
CA ALA A 81 40.61 34.28 4.22
C ALA A 81 39.89 33.79 5.47
N ASP A 82 40.22 34.38 6.61
CA ASP A 82 39.49 34.17 7.87
C ASP A 82 38.04 34.65 7.73
N GLY A 83 37.11 33.90 8.32
CA GLY A 83 35.67 34.11 8.16
C GLY A 83 35.08 33.46 6.91
N GLY A 84 35.86 32.66 6.18
CA GLY A 84 35.37 31.88 5.05
C GLY A 84 34.23 30.94 5.44
N LYS A 85 33.21 30.85 4.58
CA LYS A 85 32.00 30.05 4.83
C LYS A 85 32.32 28.55 4.92
N VAL A 86 31.76 27.89 5.93
CA VAL A 86 31.66 26.43 5.99
C VAL A 86 30.20 26.04 5.74
N GLN A 87 30.00 25.12 4.81
CA GLN A 87 28.69 24.70 4.32
C GLN A 87 28.61 23.19 4.17
N GLN A 88 27.46 22.65 3.82
CA GLN A 88 27.36 21.30 3.29
C GLN A 88 27.42 21.31 1.76
N ALA A 89 28.08 20.32 1.15
CA ALA A 89 28.11 20.13 -0.30
C ALA A 89 28.17 18.64 -0.66
N LEU A 90 27.96 18.32 -1.94
CA LEU A 90 28.16 16.95 -2.43
C LEU A 90 29.59 16.48 -2.10
N CYS A 91 29.70 15.28 -1.56
CA CYS A 91 30.97 14.70 -1.15
C CYS A 91 31.86 14.44 -2.36
N ASN A 92 33.07 15.01 -2.37
CA ASN A 92 34.03 14.92 -3.48
C ASN A 92 35.44 14.48 -3.04
N ASN A 93 35.65 14.18 -1.74
CA ASN A 93 36.96 13.85 -1.15
C ASN A 93 38.05 14.91 -1.38
N GLY A 94 37.65 16.15 -1.72
CA GLY A 94 38.55 17.28 -1.88
C GLY A 94 39.16 17.68 -0.54
N ALA A 95 40.35 18.27 -0.58
CA ALA A 95 41.04 18.72 0.63
C ALA A 95 40.21 19.73 1.45
N ASN A 96 39.28 20.45 0.81
CA ASN A 96 38.36 21.38 1.47
C ASN A 96 37.19 20.69 2.22
N GLN A 97 37.03 19.37 2.08
CA GLN A 97 36.06 18.53 2.81
C GLN A 97 36.73 17.56 3.79
N THR A 98 38.05 17.68 3.96
CA THR A 98 38.85 16.80 4.79
C THR A 98 39.41 17.58 5.99
N PHE A 99 39.43 16.95 7.16
CA PHE A 99 39.80 17.56 8.43
C PHE A 99 40.86 16.73 9.14
N ASP A 100 41.99 17.33 9.50
CA ASP A 100 42.93 16.77 10.47
C ASP A 100 42.38 17.04 11.88
N VAL A 101 42.08 15.96 12.60
CA VAL A 101 41.46 15.98 13.92
C VAL A 101 42.50 15.65 14.98
N THR A 102 42.73 16.57 15.91
CA THR A 102 43.67 16.41 17.02
C THR A 102 42.95 16.54 18.36
N LEU A 103 43.38 15.74 19.34
CA LEU A 103 42.89 15.83 20.72
C LEU A 103 43.77 16.80 21.51
N ASP A 104 43.17 17.85 22.09
CA ASP A 104 43.85 18.80 22.98
C ASP A 104 43.91 18.27 24.42
N ALA A 105 44.82 18.83 25.23
CA ALA A 105 45.10 18.41 26.61
C ALA A 105 43.86 18.40 27.55
N ASP A 106 42.87 19.24 27.26
CA ASP A 106 41.62 19.37 28.03
C ASP A 106 40.48 18.42 27.55
N ARG A 107 40.80 17.39 26.74
CA ARG A 107 39.86 16.43 26.12
C ARG A 107 38.90 17.04 25.07
N GLY A 108 39.18 18.23 24.55
CA GLY A 108 38.50 18.81 23.38
C GLY A 108 39.17 18.44 22.06
N TYR A 109 38.42 18.46 20.96
CA TYR A 109 38.91 18.18 19.61
C TYR A 109 39.03 19.46 18.80
N LYS A 110 40.09 19.54 18.01
CA LYS A 110 40.31 20.57 16.99
C LYS A 110 40.14 19.95 15.60
N PHE A 111 39.51 20.67 14.69
CA PHE A 111 39.27 20.23 13.31
C PHE A 111 39.96 21.18 12.35
N LEU A 112 41.11 20.78 11.80
CA LEU A 112 41.86 21.58 10.83
C LEU A 112 41.50 21.16 9.40
N ILE A 113 40.93 22.07 8.61
CA ILE A 113 40.59 21.84 7.20
C ILE A 113 41.88 21.62 6.42
N VAL A 114 42.04 20.45 5.79
CA VAL A 114 43.29 20.07 5.09
C VAL A 114 43.60 21.01 3.92
N GLY A 115 42.57 21.48 3.21
CA GLY A 115 42.73 22.35 2.04
C GLY A 115 43.22 23.77 2.36
N THR A 116 43.02 24.25 3.59
CA THR A 116 43.37 25.63 3.97
C THR A 116 44.26 25.74 5.21
N GLY A 117 44.43 24.65 5.97
CA GLY A 117 45.13 24.63 7.26
C GLY A 117 44.40 25.36 8.40
N ARG A 118 43.16 25.83 8.16
CA ARG A 118 42.37 26.61 9.12
C ARG A 118 41.51 25.72 10.01
N ALA A 119 41.22 26.20 11.21
CA ALA A 119 40.33 25.51 12.13
C ALA A 119 38.86 25.78 11.78
N LEU A 120 38.02 24.77 12.03
CA LEU A 120 36.58 24.98 12.22
C LEU A 120 36.38 25.90 13.43
N ASP A 121 35.68 27.00 13.25
CA ASP A 121 35.64 28.12 14.19
C ASP A 121 34.22 28.65 14.37
N LEU A 122 33.85 29.02 15.58
CA LEU A 122 32.59 29.67 15.88
C LEU A 122 32.73 31.19 15.77
N ASN A 123 31.98 31.81 14.86
CA ASN A 123 32.14 33.23 14.55
C ASN A 123 32.02 34.13 15.79
N GLY A 124 33.08 34.89 16.05
CA GLY A 124 33.20 35.80 17.20
C GLY A 124 33.18 35.11 18.56
N GLY A 125 33.33 33.78 18.63
CA GLY A 125 33.16 33.01 19.87
C GLY A 125 31.78 33.15 20.52
N SER A 126 30.76 33.56 19.74
CA SER A 126 29.41 33.83 20.23
C SER A 126 28.81 32.61 20.94
N THR A 127 28.00 32.81 21.97
CA THR A 127 27.25 31.72 22.64
C THR A 127 25.78 31.68 22.22
N ALA A 128 25.34 32.52 21.27
CA ALA A 128 23.96 32.60 20.80
C ALA A 128 23.62 31.51 19.77
N ASP A 129 22.34 31.09 19.74
CA ASP A 129 21.84 30.22 18.65
C ASP A 129 21.88 30.99 17.32
N GLY A 130 22.19 30.28 16.23
CA GLY A 130 22.34 30.88 14.91
C GLY A 130 23.72 31.48 14.64
N ALA A 131 24.66 31.45 15.60
CA ALA A 131 26.03 31.90 15.32
C ALA A 131 26.71 30.96 14.31
N VAL A 132 27.28 31.54 13.26
CA VAL A 132 27.81 30.82 12.10
C VAL A 132 29.09 30.06 12.44
N ILE A 133 29.21 28.85 11.90
CA ILE A 133 30.48 28.11 11.87
C ILE A 133 31.24 28.50 10.60
N GLN A 134 32.48 28.94 10.78
CA GLN A 134 33.35 29.48 9.74
C GLN A 134 34.72 28.77 9.78
N GLN A 135 35.57 29.09 8.82
CA GLN A 135 37.00 28.75 8.90
C GLN A 135 37.80 29.96 9.40
N TRP A 136 38.73 29.73 10.33
CA TRP A 136 39.58 30.77 10.89
C TRP A 136 40.98 30.22 11.17
N SER A 137 42.00 31.07 11.09
CA SER A 137 43.37 30.71 11.43
C SER A 137 43.44 30.10 12.85
N ASP A 138 44.20 29.02 13.03
CA ASP A 138 44.29 28.37 14.35
C ASP A 138 44.81 29.37 15.40
N ASN A 139 43.98 29.58 16.41
CA ASN A 139 44.22 30.52 17.50
C ASN A 139 44.13 29.87 18.87
N SER A 140 43.89 28.55 18.90
CA SER A 140 43.73 27.74 20.11
C SER A 140 42.67 28.24 21.09
N SER A 141 41.78 29.14 20.63
CA SER A 141 40.66 29.67 21.44
C SER A 141 39.59 28.60 21.67
N ILE A 142 38.71 28.85 22.64
CA ILE A 142 37.58 27.96 22.92
C ILE A 142 36.56 27.91 21.75
N ALA A 143 36.57 28.89 20.84
CA ALA A 143 35.71 28.91 19.64
C ALA A 143 36.08 27.81 18.63
N GLN A 144 37.32 27.29 18.69
CA GLN A 144 37.85 26.26 17.79
C GLN A 144 37.93 24.87 18.44
N ARG A 145 37.42 24.74 19.67
CA ARG A 145 37.47 23.51 20.45
C ARG A 145 36.07 22.90 20.55
N PHE A 146 35.95 21.64 20.14
CA PHE A 146 34.68 20.91 20.14
C PHE A 146 34.78 19.63 20.98
N LEU A 147 33.84 19.44 21.88
CA LEU A 147 33.60 18.16 22.53
C LEU A 147 32.80 17.27 21.58
N LEU A 148 33.31 16.06 21.33
CA LEU A 148 32.59 15.08 20.53
C LEU A 148 31.69 14.21 21.40
N ARG A 149 30.38 14.34 21.22
CA ARG A 149 29.38 13.47 21.84
C ARG A 149 28.99 12.38 20.86
N ARG A 150 29.48 11.16 21.10
CA ARG A 150 29.15 9.99 20.28
C ARG A 150 27.72 9.54 20.59
N SER A 151 26.88 9.44 19.58
CA SER A 151 25.52 8.90 19.73
C SER A 151 25.46 7.43 19.36
N GLN A 152 26.08 7.03 18.24
CA GLN A 152 26.14 5.64 17.79
C GLN A 152 27.20 5.47 16.70
N GLY A 153 28.01 4.41 16.72
CA GLY A 153 28.93 4.11 15.61
C GLY A 153 29.91 5.25 15.33
N ASN A 154 30.00 5.72 14.09
CA ASN A 154 30.77 6.91 13.72
C ASN A 154 29.96 8.22 13.76
N ARG A 155 28.78 8.23 14.39
CA ARG A 155 27.90 9.39 14.52
C ARG A 155 28.23 10.21 15.76
N TYR A 156 28.47 11.49 15.56
CA TYR A 156 28.84 12.43 16.61
C TYR A 156 28.07 13.75 16.48
N SER A 157 27.76 14.36 17.62
CA SER A 157 27.48 15.79 17.70
C SER A 157 28.76 16.53 18.09
N LEU A 158 29.07 17.59 17.36
CA LEU A 158 30.17 18.51 17.66
C LEU A 158 29.62 19.60 18.59
N VAL A 159 30.03 19.60 19.85
CA VAL A 159 29.58 20.56 20.85
C VAL A 159 30.70 21.56 21.09
N ASN A 160 30.47 22.85 20.82
CA ASN A 160 31.51 23.84 21.10
C ASN A 160 31.79 23.89 22.62
N ALA A 161 33.07 23.86 23.00
CA ALA A 161 33.49 23.76 24.40
C ALA A 161 33.21 25.03 25.22
N GLY A 162 33.02 26.18 24.57
CA GLY A 162 32.72 27.46 25.23
C GLY A 162 31.23 27.72 25.40
N SER A 163 30.41 27.36 24.41
CA SER A 163 28.96 27.61 24.43
C SER A 163 28.12 26.43 24.91
N ASN A 164 28.67 25.21 24.94
CA ASN A 164 27.96 23.95 25.14
C ASN A 164 26.84 23.67 24.11
N LYS A 165 26.87 24.35 22.96
CA LYS A 165 25.90 24.21 21.87
C LYS A 165 26.43 23.36 20.72
N CYS A 166 25.50 22.76 19.99
CA CYS A 166 25.80 21.81 18.93
C CYS A 166 25.92 22.52 17.58
N VAL A 167 26.89 22.09 16.78
CA VAL A 167 26.94 22.43 15.36
C VAL A 167 25.71 21.83 14.66
N ILE A 168 25.02 22.63 13.85
CA ILE A 168 23.81 22.28 13.10
C ILE A 168 23.89 22.80 11.66
N ILE A 169 23.29 22.07 10.70
CA ILE A 169 23.01 22.61 9.37
C ILE A 169 21.93 23.70 9.47
N ALA A 170 22.21 24.91 8.98
CA ALA A 170 21.30 26.05 9.09
C ALA A 170 19.92 25.74 8.47
N GLY A 171 18.87 26.00 9.24
CA GLY A 171 17.48 25.74 8.86
C GLY A 171 17.12 24.26 8.68
N SER A 172 17.96 23.32 9.14
CA SER A 172 17.80 21.88 8.86
C SER A 172 17.62 21.60 7.37
N SER A 173 18.33 22.35 6.52
CA SER A 173 18.25 22.22 5.07
C SER A 173 18.96 20.96 4.58
N THR A 174 18.42 20.31 3.55
CA THR A 174 19.09 19.22 2.81
C THR A 174 19.81 19.71 1.55
N ALA A 175 19.69 20.98 1.19
CA ALA A 175 20.29 21.53 -0.02
C ALA A 175 21.81 21.73 0.12
N ALA A 176 22.55 21.39 -0.94
CA ALA A 176 23.96 21.78 -1.08
C ALA A 176 24.10 23.31 -1.03
N GLY A 177 25.12 23.81 -0.34
CA GLY A 177 25.35 25.24 -0.11
C GLY A 177 24.75 25.78 1.20
N ALA A 178 23.97 25.00 1.95
CA ALA A 178 23.49 25.43 3.27
C ALA A 178 24.67 25.56 4.26
N GLY A 179 24.75 26.68 4.98
CA GLY A 179 25.81 26.94 5.96
C GLY A 179 25.68 26.12 7.24
N LEU A 180 26.75 26.06 8.03
CA LEU A 180 26.72 25.52 9.38
C LEU A 180 26.59 26.67 10.40
N GLN A 181 25.84 26.43 11.48
CA GLN A 181 25.71 27.34 12.63
C GLN A 181 25.73 26.53 13.93
N GLN A 182 25.71 27.19 15.10
CA GLN A 182 25.41 26.51 16.36
C GLN A 182 23.95 26.68 16.76
N ALA A 183 23.41 25.72 17.50
CA ALA A 183 22.13 25.82 18.18
C ALA A 183 22.14 25.00 19.47
N THR A 184 21.16 25.25 20.34
CA THR A 184 20.88 24.41 21.51
C THR A 184 20.82 22.93 21.10
N CYS A 185 21.57 22.07 21.78
CA CYS A 185 21.65 20.65 21.45
C CYS A 185 20.29 19.96 21.70
N ASP A 186 19.67 19.41 20.66
CA ASP A 186 18.38 18.72 20.70
C ASP A 186 18.44 17.27 20.19
N GLY A 187 19.59 16.86 19.65
CA GLY A 187 19.82 15.50 19.16
C GLY A 187 19.18 15.20 17.80
N GLN A 188 18.63 16.20 17.11
CA GLN A 188 18.05 16.02 15.79
C GLN A 188 19.10 15.64 14.73
N PRO A 189 18.72 14.96 13.64
CA PRO A 189 19.65 14.56 12.57
C PRO A 189 20.47 15.73 11.98
N ALA A 190 19.92 16.95 12.00
CA ALA A 190 20.60 18.16 11.54
C ALA A 190 21.84 18.55 12.38
N GLN A 191 21.93 18.06 13.63
CA GLN A 191 23.02 18.28 14.60
C GLN A 191 23.98 17.10 14.72
N GLN A 192 23.87 16.12 13.81
CA GLN A 192 24.61 14.87 13.87
C GLN A 192 25.44 14.69 12.60
N PHE A 193 26.71 14.31 12.77
CA PHE A 193 27.67 14.11 11.70
C PHE A 193 28.31 12.72 11.81
N LEU A 194 28.45 12.04 10.68
CA LEU A 194 29.21 10.80 10.55
C LEU A 194 30.67 11.16 10.24
N LEU A 195 31.60 10.68 11.06
CA LEU A 195 33.05 10.91 10.90
C LEU A 195 33.70 9.67 10.28
N TYR A 196 34.25 9.81 9.08
CA TYR A 196 34.94 8.71 8.38
C TYR A 196 36.44 8.94 8.43
N PRO A 197 37.25 8.01 8.99
CA PRO A 197 38.71 8.13 8.93
C PRO A 197 39.14 8.08 7.45
N GLN A 198 40.18 8.84 7.09
CA GLN A 198 40.71 8.90 5.73
C GLN A 198 42.15 8.35 5.72
N SER A 199 42.42 7.39 4.83
CA SER A 199 43.75 6.81 4.62
C SER A 199 44.25 7.19 3.22
N GLY A 200 45.16 8.15 3.14
CA GLY A 200 45.63 8.68 1.84
C GLY A 200 44.56 9.50 1.11
N THR A 201 44.38 9.27 -0.19
CA THR A 201 43.34 9.91 -1.03
C THR A 201 42.00 9.17 -1.02
N SER A 202 41.89 8.06 -0.30
CA SER A 202 40.69 7.22 -0.23
C SER A 202 39.99 7.41 1.12
N ARG A 203 38.67 7.60 1.09
CA ARG A 203 37.81 7.52 2.27
C ARG A 203 37.99 6.13 2.91
N GLY A 204 38.24 6.07 4.21
CA GLY A 204 38.26 4.80 4.95
C GLY A 204 36.93 4.10 4.74
N ALA A 205 36.98 2.98 4.02
CA ALA A 205 35.80 2.33 3.47
C ALA A 205 34.88 1.74 4.56
N LEU A 206 35.40 1.50 5.77
CA LEU A 206 34.66 0.86 6.86
C LEU A 206 34.13 1.90 7.85
N ALA A 207 32.80 1.92 8.05
CA ALA A 207 32.16 2.72 9.08
C ALA A 207 32.48 2.15 10.49
N LEU A 208 32.62 3.03 11.48
CA LEU A 208 32.86 2.63 12.88
C LEU A 208 31.53 2.25 13.55
N GLY A 209 31.58 1.33 14.50
CA GLY A 209 30.40 0.88 15.25
C GLY A 209 30.45 -0.58 15.64
N GLN A 210 29.35 -1.04 16.23
CA GLN A 210 29.19 -2.43 16.63
C GLN A 210 28.69 -3.23 15.45
N TYR A 211 29.41 -4.28 15.10
CA TYR A 211 29.09 -5.14 13.98
C TYR A 211 29.15 -6.60 14.37
N SER A 212 28.35 -7.39 13.69
CA SER A 212 28.63 -8.80 13.51
C SER A 212 29.39 -8.97 12.18
N LEU A 213 30.55 -9.63 12.22
CA LEU A 213 31.37 -9.90 11.03
C LEU A 213 30.98 -11.26 10.46
N ARG A 214 30.52 -11.31 9.21
CA ARG A 214 30.06 -12.54 8.55
C ARG A 214 30.94 -12.86 7.34
N PRO A 215 31.61 -14.01 7.29
CA PRO A 215 32.32 -14.40 6.09
C PRO A 215 31.31 -14.65 4.96
N VAL A 216 31.62 -14.17 3.75
CA VAL A 216 30.68 -14.17 2.61
C VAL A 216 30.28 -15.59 2.20
N HIS A 217 31.14 -16.59 2.39
CA HIS A 217 30.92 -17.97 1.92
C HIS A 217 30.05 -18.84 2.84
N SER A 218 30.09 -18.63 4.16
CA SER A 218 29.43 -19.54 5.11
C SER A 218 28.13 -19.00 5.69
N GLY A 219 27.92 -17.68 5.66
CA GLY A 219 26.77 -17.04 6.32
C GLY A 219 26.78 -17.13 7.84
N LEU A 220 27.85 -17.68 8.44
CA LEU A 220 28.09 -17.73 9.88
C LEU A 220 28.65 -16.39 10.39
N CYS A 221 28.87 -16.28 11.70
CA CYS A 221 29.39 -15.08 12.33
C CYS A 221 30.73 -15.36 13.00
N LEU A 222 31.66 -14.41 12.91
CA LEU A 222 32.85 -14.37 13.75
C LEU A 222 32.42 -14.39 15.21
N GLU A 223 33.05 -15.25 15.99
CA GLU A 223 32.84 -15.37 17.44
C GLU A 223 34.13 -15.69 18.18
N ILE A 224 34.14 -15.38 19.48
CA ILE A 224 35.15 -15.90 20.40
C ILE A 224 34.70 -17.26 20.92
N GLU A 225 35.57 -18.26 20.76
CA GLU A 225 35.33 -19.65 21.13
C GLU A 225 34.84 -19.78 22.59
N GLY A 226 33.73 -20.49 22.77
CA GLY A 226 33.14 -20.77 24.07
C GLY A 226 32.64 -19.54 24.83
N ALA A 227 32.46 -18.39 24.16
CA ALA A 227 32.19 -17.10 24.80
C ALA A 227 33.18 -16.78 25.93
N SER A 228 34.45 -17.18 25.75
CA SER A 228 35.47 -16.94 26.78
C SER A 228 35.81 -15.46 26.88
N ALA A 229 36.00 -14.96 28.10
CA ALA A 229 36.56 -13.62 28.35
C ALA A 229 38.09 -13.64 28.55
N ALA A 230 38.73 -14.81 28.49
CA ALA A 230 40.17 -14.94 28.72
C ALA A 230 41.00 -14.47 27.52
N ALA A 231 42.14 -13.84 27.79
CA ALA A 231 43.16 -13.57 26.77
C ALA A 231 43.68 -14.89 26.19
N GLY A 232 43.83 -14.93 24.86
CA GLY A 232 44.24 -16.13 24.12
C GLY A 232 43.09 -17.04 23.69
N ALA A 233 41.84 -16.71 24.02
CA ALA A 233 40.68 -17.40 23.45
C ALA A 233 40.63 -17.19 21.94
N LYS A 234 40.41 -18.27 21.19
CA LYS A 234 40.51 -18.26 19.73
C LYS A 234 39.27 -17.62 19.10
N ALA A 235 39.47 -17.04 17.93
CA ALA A 235 38.39 -16.64 17.06
C ALA A 235 37.99 -17.82 16.16
N GLN A 236 36.68 -18.05 16.03
CA GLN A 236 36.10 -19.05 15.14
C GLN A 236 34.85 -18.47 14.47
N GLN A 237 34.23 -19.23 13.56
CA GLN A 237 32.88 -18.93 13.08
C GLN A 237 31.85 -19.76 13.84
N GLY A 238 30.72 -19.15 14.19
CA GLY A 238 29.59 -19.81 14.83
C GLY A 238 28.25 -19.36 14.28
N THR A 239 27.18 -20.02 14.71
CA THR A 239 25.82 -19.63 14.35
C THR A 239 25.56 -18.23 14.85
N CYS A 240 25.13 -17.32 13.97
CA CYS A 240 24.83 -15.94 14.33
C CYS A 240 23.67 -15.85 15.35
N THR A 241 23.97 -15.45 16.59
CA THR A 241 23.04 -15.36 17.73
C THR A 241 22.91 -13.94 18.31
N ASN A 242 23.65 -12.96 17.78
CA ASN A 242 23.74 -11.58 18.28
C ASN A 242 24.27 -11.44 19.73
N GLU A 243 24.78 -12.53 20.29
CA GLU A 243 25.39 -12.55 21.61
C GLU A 243 26.67 -11.70 21.65
N ASN A 244 27.01 -11.16 22.83
CA ASN A 244 28.14 -10.24 22.99
C ASN A 244 29.47 -10.78 22.44
N HIS A 245 29.68 -12.11 22.48
CA HIS A 245 30.94 -12.73 22.01
C HIS A 245 31.00 -12.90 20.49
N GLN A 246 29.93 -12.56 19.78
CA GLN A 246 29.84 -12.50 18.31
C GLN A 246 29.68 -11.07 17.78
N ARG A 247 29.77 -10.08 18.67
CA ARG A 247 29.67 -8.67 18.34
C ARG A 247 31.01 -8.01 18.59
N PHE A 248 31.48 -7.30 17.58
CA PHE A 248 32.74 -6.60 17.63
C PHE A 248 32.50 -5.12 17.39
N GLU A 249 33.01 -4.30 18.29
CA GLU A 249 33.13 -2.88 18.05
C GLU A 249 34.34 -2.62 17.14
N VAL A 250 34.06 -2.12 15.93
CA VAL A 250 35.06 -1.56 15.03
C VAL A 250 35.40 -0.17 15.54
N LEU A 251 36.58 -0.05 16.13
CA LEU A 251 37.12 1.20 16.66
C LEU A 251 38.28 1.68 15.78
N PRO A 252 38.49 3.00 15.66
CA PRO A 252 39.63 3.53 14.92
C PRO A 252 40.93 3.21 15.67
N ALA A 253 41.99 2.96 14.91
CA ALA A 253 43.35 2.76 15.38
C ALA A 253 44.33 3.65 14.57
N ALA A 254 45.60 3.66 14.98
CA ALA A 254 46.60 4.56 14.39
C ALA A 254 46.76 4.35 12.86
N ASN A 255 47.04 5.45 12.14
CA ASN A 255 47.28 5.48 10.69
C ASN A 255 46.12 4.96 9.84
N GLY A 256 44.87 5.23 10.26
CA GLY A 256 43.67 4.89 9.49
C GLY A 256 43.40 3.39 9.39
N SER A 257 43.87 2.63 10.39
CA SER A 257 43.53 1.23 10.62
C SER A 257 42.42 1.09 11.66
N TYR A 258 41.93 -0.13 11.87
CA TYR A 258 40.84 -0.45 12.77
C TYR A 258 41.28 -1.50 13.78
N GLN A 259 40.81 -1.40 15.01
CA GLN A 259 40.83 -2.49 15.98
C GLN A 259 39.42 -3.09 16.08
N LEU A 260 39.33 -4.41 16.25
CA LEU A 260 38.07 -5.16 16.33
C LEU A 260 37.91 -5.69 17.76
N GLN A 261 37.21 -4.93 18.61
CA GLN A 261 37.07 -5.23 20.03
C GLN A 261 35.82 -6.08 20.27
N SER A 262 35.97 -7.25 20.88
CA SER A 262 34.84 -8.08 21.31
C SER A 262 34.01 -7.36 22.38
N LEU A 263 32.69 -7.25 22.18
CA LEU A 263 31.78 -6.66 23.16
C LEU A 263 31.63 -7.51 24.42
N HIS A 264 32.00 -8.80 24.36
CA HIS A 264 31.91 -9.69 25.52
C HIS A 264 33.03 -9.46 26.53
N SER A 265 34.27 -9.33 26.04
CA SER A 265 35.46 -9.30 26.88
C SER A 265 36.12 -7.92 26.94
N GLY A 266 35.82 -7.02 26.00
CA GLY A 266 36.57 -5.78 25.81
C GLY A 266 37.98 -5.99 25.23
N LEU A 267 38.35 -7.22 24.87
CA LEU A 267 39.63 -7.57 24.25
C LEU A 267 39.53 -7.47 22.71
N THR A 268 40.66 -7.27 22.04
CA THR A 268 40.72 -7.03 20.58
C THR A 268 41.19 -8.27 19.83
N LEU A 269 40.71 -8.47 18.60
CA LEU A 269 41.26 -9.47 17.69
C LEU A 269 42.76 -9.25 17.47
N ASP A 270 43.49 -10.34 17.54
CA ASP A 270 44.94 -10.40 17.64
C ASP A 270 45.42 -11.59 16.82
N VAL A 271 46.42 -11.39 15.97
CA VAL A 271 47.10 -12.52 15.31
C VAL A 271 48.09 -13.14 16.30
N THR A 272 47.87 -14.40 16.67
CA THR A 272 48.62 -15.09 17.73
C THR A 272 50.13 -14.98 17.53
N ALA A 273 50.82 -14.59 18.61
CA ALA A 273 52.28 -14.47 18.68
C ALA A 273 52.90 -13.52 17.62
N GLU A 274 52.13 -12.55 17.14
CA GLU A 274 52.53 -11.59 16.09
C GLU A 274 53.03 -12.26 14.80
N SER A 275 52.65 -13.51 14.56
CA SER A 275 53.15 -14.29 13.43
C SER A 275 52.82 -13.62 12.11
N THR A 276 53.76 -13.63 11.16
CA THR A 276 53.54 -13.18 9.78
C THR A 276 53.27 -14.34 8.81
N ALA A 277 53.22 -15.59 9.30
CA ALA A 277 52.98 -16.78 8.49
C ALA A 277 51.49 -17.00 8.19
N SER A 278 51.19 -17.50 6.99
CA SER A 278 49.85 -18.00 6.64
C SER A 278 49.50 -19.19 7.53
N GLY A 279 48.26 -19.23 8.05
CA GLY A 279 47.80 -20.27 8.98
C GLY A 279 47.88 -19.89 10.46
N ALA A 280 48.46 -18.73 10.80
CA ALA A 280 48.44 -18.23 12.18
C ALA A 280 47.01 -17.86 12.59
N LEU A 281 46.52 -18.46 13.68
CA LEU A 281 45.17 -18.25 14.20
C LEU A 281 44.99 -16.81 14.69
N LEU A 282 43.75 -16.35 14.64
CA LEU A 282 43.32 -15.18 15.37
C LEU A 282 42.80 -15.59 16.75
N GLN A 283 43.09 -14.75 17.73
CA GLN A 283 42.64 -14.85 19.11
C GLN A 283 42.14 -13.48 19.59
N GLN A 284 41.61 -13.41 20.80
CA GLN A 284 41.44 -12.12 21.49
C GLN A 284 42.60 -11.88 22.47
N TRP A 285 43.05 -10.63 22.56
CA TRP A 285 44.08 -10.21 23.52
C TRP A 285 43.86 -8.77 23.99
N ALA A 286 44.53 -8.39 25.08
CA ALA A 286 44.52 -7.02 25.56
C ALA A 286 45.14 -6.08 24.50
N TYR A 287 44.43 -5.00 24.17
CA TYR A 287 44.87 -4.07 23.15
C TYR A 287 46.07 -3.24 23.64
N ALA A 288 47.20 -3.41 22.98
CA ALA A 288 48.44 -2.66 23.23
C ALA A 288 48.83 -1.76 22.04
N GLY A 289 47.98 -1.68 21.01
CA GLY A 289 48.26 -0.88 19.79
C GLY A 289 49.24 -1.54 18.81
N GLY A 290 49.61 -2.79 19.04
CA GLY A 290 50.50 -3.57 18.17
C GLY A 290 49.95 -3.68 16.74
N ALA A 291 50.84 -3.77 15.74
CA ALA A 291 50.42 -3.88 14.33
C ALA A 291 49.68 -5.20 14.03
N HIS A 292 49.87 -6.24 14.84
CA HIS A 292 49.16 -7.52 14.78
C HIS A 292 47.74 -7.48 15.39
N GLN A 293 47.36 -6.37 16.03
CA GLN A 293 46.01 -6.11 16.57
C GLN A 293 45.25 -5.05 15.77
N ARG A 294 45.82 -4.62 14.63
CA ARG A 294 45.27 -3.57 13.78
C ARG A 294 45.01 -4.14 12.40
N PHE A 295 43.87 -3.78 11.83
CA PHE A 295 43.40 -4.24 10.54
C PHE A 295 43.14 -3.07 9.60
N THR A 296 43.55 -3.17 8.35
CA THR A 296 43.06 -2.29 7.28
C THR A 296 41.86 -2.93 6.60
N ALA A 297 40.93 -2.11 6.12
CA ALA A 297 39.73 -2.59 5.43
C ALA A 297 39.73 -2.12 3.97
N SER A 298 39.53 -3.04 3.03
CA SER A 298 39.37 -2.75 1.59
C SER A 298 38.02 -3.28 1.11
N ALA A 299 37.18 -2.41 0.52
CA ALA A 299 35.85 -2.79 0.04
C ALA A 299 35.94 -3.67 -1.22
N VAL A 300 35.10 -4.71 -1.27
CA VAL A 300 34.90 -5.62 -2.40
C VAL A 300 33.39 -5.88 -2.53
N GLY A 301 32.72 -5.17 -3.44
CA GLY A 301 31.26 -5.21 -3.54
C GLY A 301 30.58 -4.69 -2.27
N ASP A 302 29.76 -5.52 -1.64
CA ASP A 302 29.08 -5.27 -0.35
C ASP A 302 29.87 -5.79 0.87
N ALA A 303 31.09 -6.30 0.69
CA ALA A 303 31.93 -6.90 1.72
C ALA A 303 33.30 -6.21 1.83
N TYR A 304 34.12 -6.67 2.81
CA TYR A 304 35.46 -6.12 3.08
C TYR A 304 36.52 -7.22 3.19
N LEU A 305 37.72 -6.94 2.67
CA LEU A 305 38.93 -7.63 3.09
C LEU A 305 39.50 -6.94 4.31
N LEU A 306 39.67 -7.68 5.40
CA LEU A 306 40.29 -7.21 6.64
C LEU A 306 41.72 -7.73 6.71
N LYS A 307 42.71 -6.84 6.59
CA LYS A 307 44.13 -7.23 6.49
C LYS A 307 44.89 -6.82 7.75
N ALA A 308 45.54 -7.76 8.41
CA ALA A 308 46.39 -7.46 9.57
C ALA A 308 47.56 -6.55 9.14
N VAL A 309 47.80 -5.46 9.87
CA VAL A 309 48.72 -4.39 9.45
C VAL A 309 50.17 -4.87 9.44
N HIS A 310 50.58 -5.76 10.36
CA HIS A 310 51.96 -6.25 10.43
C HIS A 310 52.35 -7.22 9.31
N SER A 311 51.40 -8.06 8.87
CA SER A 311 51.67 -9.13 7.89
C SER A 311 51.15 -8.83 6.49
N GLY A 312 50.23 -7.87 6.35
CA GLY A 312 49.50 -7.60 5.11
C GLY A 312 48.54 -8.71 4.67
N LYS A 313 48.36 -9.75 5.49
CA LYS A 313 47.54 -10.94 5.21
C LYS A 313 46.08 -10.74 5.61
N CYS A 314 45.18 -11.42 4.91
CA CYS A 314 43.74 -11.30 5.07
C CYS A 314 43.25 -12.19 6.23
N MET A 315 42.30 -11.69 7.02
CA MET A 315 41.51 -12.49 7.94
C MET A 315 40.67 -13.47 7.12
N ASP A 316 40.80 -14.75 7.43
CA ASP A 316 40.39 -15.86 6.57
C ASP A 316 39.74 -16.96 7.44
N VAL A 317 38.68 -17.58 6.92
CA VAL A 317 38.11 -18.78 7.54
C VAL A 317 38.90 -20.01 7.10
N LYS A 318 39.57 -20.65 8.08
CA LYS A 318 40.46 -21.79 7.86
C LYS A 318 39.76 -22.91 7.09
N ASP A 319 40.49 -23.47 6.13
CA ASP A 319 40.06 -24.56 5.24
C ASP A 319 38.77 -24.27 4.44
N ILE A 320 38.38 -22.99 4.29
CA ILE A 320 37.12 -22.58 3.62
C ILE A 320 35.91 -23.24 4.30
N SER A 321 36.01 -23.56 5.60
CA SER A 321 34.98 -24.28 6.33
C SER A 321 33.65 -23.53 6.27
N THR A 322 32.54 -24.25 6.06
CA THR A 322 31.17 -23.72 6.23
C THR A 322 30.51 -24.22 7.51
N GLN A 323 31.27 -24.91 8.37
CA GLN A 323 30.78 -25.51 9.62
C GLN A 323 31.03 -24.59 10.83
N VAL A 324 30.15 -24.66 11.82
CA VAL A 324 30.36 -24.05 13.15
C VAL A 324 31.64 -24.60 13.78
N GLY A 325 32.42 -23.72 14.42
CA GLY A 325 33.74 -24.04 14.97
C GLY A 325 34.88 -23.93 13.97
N GLY A 326 34.62 -23.49 12.72
CA GLY A 326 35.68 -23.21 11.75
C GLY A 326 36.60 -22.09 12.25
N GLY A 327 37.88 -22.39 12.51
CA GLY A 327 38.82 -21.43 13.07
C GLY A 327 39.11 -20.26 12.13
N ILE A 328 39.38 -19.08 12.71
CA ILE A 328 39.81 -17.90 11.96
C ILE A 328 41.32 -17.79 12.01
N HIS A 329 41.95 -17.61 10.87
CA HIS A 329 43.41 -17.43 10.73
C HIS A 329 43.71 -16.28 9.79
N GLN A 330 44.99 -15.91 9.67
CA GLN A 330 45.43 -15.06 8.57
C GLN A 330 45.93 -15.92 7.39
N TRP A 331 45.70 -15.46 6.17
CA TRP A 331 46.18 -16.10 4.96
C TRP A 331 46.54 -15.08 3.87
N ASP A 332 47.34 -15.48 2.89
CA ASP A 332 47.67 -14.64 1.74
C ASP A 332 46.40 -14.17 1.01
N CYS A 333 46.31 -12.87 0.77
CA CYS A 333 45.17 -12.26 0.09
C CYS A 333 45.18 -12.62 -1.40
N SER A 334 44.10 -13.22 -1.91
CA SER A 334 43.99 -13.65 -3.31
C SER A 334 43.27 -12.63 -4.20
N GLY A 335 43.99 -11.66 -4.79
CA GLY A 335 43.36 -10.63 -5.65
C GLY A 335 42.31 -9.79 -4.89
N ASN A 336 41.05 -9.81 -5.35
CA ASN A 336 39.91 -9.23 -4.62
C ASN A 336 39.45 -10.08 -3.41
N GLY A 337 40.22 -11.10 -3.03
CA GLY A 337 39.96 -12.07 -1.98
C GLY A 337 38.95 -13.15 -2.39
N GLN A 338 39.20 -14.39 -1.98
CA GLN A 338 38.22 -15.47 -2.07
C GLN A 338 37.04 -15.22 -1.09
N PRO A 339 35.85 -15.80 -1.32
CA PRO A 339 34.68 -15.58 -0.47
C PRO A 339 34.88 -15.85 1.05
N ASN A 340 35.81 -16.71 1.44
CA ASN A 340 36.19 -16.97 2.84
C ASN A 340 37.12 -15.90 3.46
N GLN A 341 37.65 -14.99 2.64
CA GLN A 341 38.46 -13.82 3.03
C GLN A 341 37.65 -12.52 3.00
N GLN A 342 36.41 -12.58 2.51
CA GLN A 342 35.50 -11.43 2.41
C GLN A 342 34.53 -11.43 3.59
N TRP A 343 34.42 -10.31 4.28
CA TRP A 343 33.62 -10.16 5.49
C TRP A 343 32.56 -9.08 5.30
N ARG A 344 31.29 -9.46 5.45
CA ARG A 344 30.16 -8.51 5.57
C ARG A 344 30.08 -8.04 7.02
N LEU A 345 29.99 -6.72 7.22
CA LEU A 345 29.81 -6.13 8.54
C LEU A 345 28.35 -5.70 8.71
N VAL A 346 27.62 -6.39 9.59
CA VAL A 346 26.19 -6.16 9.85
C VAL A 346 26.02 -5.35 11.14
N PRO A 347 25.39 -4.15 11.12
CA PRO A 347 25.25 -3.28 12.31
C PRO A 347 24.47 -3.93 13.46
N ALA A 348 24.94 -3.77 14.70
CA ALA A 348 24.38 -4.43 15.89
C ALA A 348 23.13 -3.76 16.51
N SER A 349 22.61 -2.67 15.91
CA SER A 349 21.37 -2.00 16.37
C SER A 349 20.10 -2.41 15.63
N GLU A 350 20.18 -3.40 14.76
CA GLU A 350 19.00 -4.19 14.45
C GLU A 350 18.63 -5.01 15.70
N PRO A 351 17.35 -5.05 16.12
CA PRO A 351 16.88 -6.20 16.91
C PRO A 351 17.38 -7.46 16.21
N PRO A 352 17.79 -8.51 16.95
CA PRO A 352 18.26 -9.72 16.28
C PRO A 352 17.25 -10.09 15.21
N PRO A 353 17.66 -10.37 13.96
CA PRO A 353 16.75 -11.07 13.08
C PRO A 353 16.24 -12.28 13.87
N PRO A 354 14.93 -12.56 13.84
CA PRO A 354 14.41 -13.78 14.46
C PRO A 354 15.33 -14.94 14.07
N PRO A 355 15.59 -15.89 15.00
CA PRO A 355 16.65 -16.89 14.91
C PRO A 355 16.85 -17.28 13.46
N THR A 356 18.03 -16.99 12.90
CA THR A 356 18.26 -17.10 11.46
C THR A 356 17.63 -18.41 11.02
N PRO A 357 16.57 -18.35 10.20
CA PRO A 357 16.04 -19.52 9.57
C PRO A 357 17.14 -20.48 9.20
N SER A 358 17.04 -21.67 9.72
CA SER A 358 17.94 -22.76 9.43
C SER A 358 17.68 -23.28 8.01
N GLY A 359 17.82 -22.43 6.98
CA GLY A 359 17.83 -22.78 5.56
C GLY A 359 17.49 -21.64 4.59
N PRO A 360 17.47 -21.93 3.27
CA PRO A 360 17.37 -20.90 2.22
C PRO A 360 16.11 -20.03 2.33
N PRO A 361 16.16 -18.77 1.88
CA PRO A 361 14.99 -17.90 1.83
C PRO A 361 13.85 -18.54 1.06
N LEU A 362 12.66 -18.52 1.65
CA LEU A 362 11.43 -18.88 0.98
C LEU A 362 11.14 -17.77 -0.05
N ARG A 363 11.41 -18.05 -1.32
CA ARG A 363 11.18 -17.11 -2.41
C ARG A 363 9.70 -17.07 -2.79
N LEU A 364 9.11 -15.88 -2.76
CA LEU A 364 7.68 -15.68 -2.98
C LEU A 364 7.41 -14.55 -3.98
N PRO A 365 6.21 -14.51 -4.59
CA PRO A 365 5.28 -15.62 -4.64
C PRO A 365 5.79 -16.81 -5.45
N LEU A 366 5.27 -18.00 -5.13
CA LEU A 366 5.41 -19.17 -6.00
C LEU A 366 4.46 -18.99 -7.16
N GLU A 367 4.98 -18.95 -8.39
CA GLU A 367 4.17 -18.84 -9.60
C GLU A 367 3.84 -20.21 -10.17
N LEU A 368 2.56 -20.56 -10.16
CA LEU A 368 2.03 -21.78 -10.79
C LEU A 368 1.28 -21.40 -12.06
N LEU A 369 2.04 -20.87 -13.01
CA LEU A 369 1.54 -20.38 -14.29
C LEU A 369 1.93 -21.35 -15.41
N SER A 370 1.01 -21.60 -16.33
CA SER A 370 1.25 -22.36 -17.56
C SER A 370 0.41 -21.80 -18.70
N ASP A 371 0.36 -22.53 -19.82
CA ASP A 371 -0.58 -22.28 -20.91
C ASP A 371 -2.04 -22.60 -20.55
N GLY A 372 -2.33 -23.14 -19.37
CA GLY A 372 -3.68 -23.48 -18.93
C GLY A 372 -4.14 -24.90 -19.25
N SER A 373 -3.35 -25.70 -20.00
CA SER A 373 -3.75 -27.05 -20.39
C SER A 373 -3.87 -28.00 -19.18
N PRO A 374 -5.02 -28.66 -18.95
CA PRO A 374 -5.16 -29.65 -17.89
C PRO A 374 -4.34 -30.93 -18.11
N LEU A 375 -3.90 -31.19 -19.35
CA LEU A 375 -3.04 -32.34 -19.68
C LEU A 375 -1.58 -32.15 -19.24
N ALA A 376 -1.17 -30.91 -18.99
CA ALA A 376 0.19 -30.56 -18.59
C ALA A 376 0.17 -29.68 -17.32
N PRO A 377 -0.26 -30.23 -16.18
CA PRO A 377 -0.39 -29.47 -14.93
C PRO A 377 0.97 -28.93 -14.47
N LYS A 378 0.98 -27.70 -13.99
CA LYS A 378 2.20 -27.05 -13.48
C LYS A 378 2.38 -27.35 -12.00
N ILE A 379 3.55 -27.84 -11.62
CA ILE A 379 3.95 -28.02 -10.21
C ILE A 379 4.98 -26.94 -9.86
N ALA A 380 4.83 -26.35 -8.67
CA ALA A 380 5.84 -25.53 -8.03
C ALA A 380 6.08 -26.03 -6.61
N GLU A 381 7.30 -25.83 -6.12
CA GLU A 381 7.73 -26.41 -4.85
C GLU A 381 8.34 -25.33 -3.96
N ALA A 382 8.18 -25.50 -2.65
CA ALA A 382 8.80 -24.66 -1.65
C ALA A 382 9.31 -25.52 -0.48
N SER A 383 10.45 -25.11 0.05
CA SER A 383 11.11 -25.78 1.17
C SER A 383 10.90 -24.98 2.45
N LEU A 384 10.31 -25.62 3.46
CA LEU A 384 10.11 -25.05 4.78
C LEU A 384 11.00 -25.77 5.82
N GLN A 385 11.74 -24.98 6.56
CA GLN A 385 12.61 -25.39 7.65
C GLN A 385 11.87 -25.24 8.96
N VAL A 386 12.01 -26.22 9.85
CA VAL A 386 11.37 -26.22 11.17
C VAL A 386 12.42 -26.62 12.18
N ASP A 387 12.57 -25.82 13.23
CA ASP A 387 13.51 -26.15 14.30
C ASP A 387 13.05 -27.41 15.05
N ALA A 388 14.00 -28.23 15.49
CA ALA A 388 13.69 -29.51 16.14
C ALA A 388 12.75 -29.38 17.35
N SER A 389 12.87 -28.28 18.11
CA SER A 389 12.01 -27.97 19.26
C SER A 389 10.56 -27.64 18.89
N ARG A 390 10.32 -27.27 17.62
CA ARG A 390 9.00 -26.88 17.08
C ARG A 390 8.38 -27.97 16.21
N LEU A 391 9.13 -28.98 15.81
CA LEU A 391 8.65 -29.99 14.87
C LEU A 391 7.37 -30.70 15.36
N SER A 392 7.29 -31.01 16.66
CA SER A 392 6.16 -31.71 17.27
C SER A 392 4.91 -30.84 17.42
N SER A 393 5.02 -29.52 17.43
CA SER A 393 3.88 -28.60 17.54
C SER A 393 3.23 -28.32 16.18
N VAL A 394 3.93 -28.61 15.06
CA VAL A 394 3.40 -28.40 13.71
C VAL A 394 2.11 -29.21 13.51
N SER A 395 1.03 -28.50 13.20
CA SER A 395 -0.29 -29.09 13.05
C SER A 395 -0.95 -28.77 11.72
N GLN A 396 -0.57 -27.69 11.06
CA GLN A 396 -1.18 -27.22 9.82
C GLN A 396 -0.17 -26.53 8.90
N LEU A 397 -0.43 -26.60 7.59
CA LEU A 397 0.20 -25.77 6.57
C LEU A 397 -0.70 -24.56 6.33
N TRP A 398 -0.19 -23.34 6.41
CA TRP A 398 -0.93 -22.10 6.14
C TRP A 398 -0.35 -21.38 4.92
N TRP A 399 -1.20 -20.78 4.09
CA TRP A 399 -0.75 -19.96 2.98
C TRP A 399 -1.77 -18.89 2.57
N GLN A 400 -1.27 -17.81 1.97
CA GLN A 400 -2.07 -16.84 1.24
C GLN A 400 -1.92 -17.10 -0.26
N CYS A 401 -3.03 -17.12 -0.97
CA CYS A 401 -3.07 -17.53 -2.36
C CYS A 401 -3.89 -16.57 -3.21
N HIS A 402 -3.36 -16.20 -4.37
CA HIS A 402 -4.07 -15.44 -5.38
C HIS A 402 -4.52 -16.36 -6.53
N ARG A 403 -5.82 -16.42 -6.79
CA ARG A 403 -6.52 -17.15 -7.86
C ARG A 403 -6.51 -18.70 -7.81
N CYS A 404 -6.25 -19.31 -6.65
CA CYS A 404 -6.40 -20.78 -6.51
C CYS A 404 -7.86 -21.26 -6.45
N ALA A 405 -8.81 -20.38 -6.16
CA ALA A 405 -10.22 -20.69 -6.19
C ALA A 405 -10.79 -20.69 -7.62
N PHE A 406 -11.99 -21.26 -7.75
CA PHE A 406 -12.79 -21.23 -8.97
C PHE A 406 -13.62 -19.95 -9.00
N PHE A 407 -13.56 -19.19 -10.09
CA PHE A 407 -14.14 -17.83 -10.12
C PHE A 407 -15.24 -17.59 -11.14
N GLY A 408 -15.51 -18.52 -12.07
CA GLY A 408 -16.50 -18.29 -13.13
C GLY A 408 -16.90 -19.58 -13.84
N ALA A 409 -18.06 -19.56 -14.49
CA ALA A 409 -18.56 -20.69 -15.29
C ALA A 409 -17.62 -21.03 -16.47
N PRO A 410 -17.68 -22.27 -17.02
CA PRO A 410 -16.92 -22.64 -18.20
C PRO A 410 -17.10 -21.65 -19.35
N GLU A 411 -16.08 -21.52 -20.20
CA GLU A 411 -16.23 -20.81 -21.46
C GLU A 411 -17.45 -21.36 -22.23
N PHE A 412 -18.33 -20.47 -22.69
CA PHE A 412 -19.55 -20.84 -23.43
C PHE A 412 -19.26 -21.40 -24.83
N GLU A 413 -18.02 -21.24 -25.30
CA GLU A 413 -17.54 -21.78 -26.56
C GLU A 413 -17.22 -23.29 -26.42
N ALA A 414 -17.17 -24.02 -27.54
CA ALA A 414 -16.80 -25.43 -27.52
C ALA A 414 -15.37 -25.61 -26.97
N THR A 415 -15.23 -26.28 -25.83
CA THR A 415 -13.91 -26.61 -25.30
C THR A 415 -13.39 -27.88 -25.99
N SER A 416 -12.13 -27.83 -26.38
CA SER A 416 -11.38 -29.00 -26.83
C SER A 416 -11.06 -29.98 -25.70
N GLN A 417 -11.15 -29.51 -24.44
CA GLN A 417 -10.87 -30.28 -23.23
C GLN A 417 -11.81 -29.87 -22.07
N PRO A 418 -12.07 -30.74 -21.08
CA PRO A 418 -12.93 -30.37 -19.94
C PRO A 418 -12.33 -29.23 -19.10
N PRO A 419 -13.14 -28.24 -18.67
CA PRO A 419 -12.70 -27.19 -17.76
C PRO A 419 -12.43 -27.76 -16.37
N VAL A 420 -11.48 -27.14 -15.66
CA VAL A 420 -11.07 -27.58 -14.31
C VAL A 420 -11.86 -26.84 -13.23
N LYS A 421 -12.66 -27.58 -12.46
CA LYS A 421 -13.40 -27.03 -11.30
C LYS A 421 -12.54 -26.92 -10.04
N ILE A 422 -11.51 -27.75 -9.91
CA ILE A 422 -10.54 -27.73 -8.80
C ILE A 422 -9.19 -27.29 -9.35
N LYS A 423 -8.90 -25.99 -9.30
CA LYS A 423 -7.73 -25.42 -9.99
C LYS A 423 -6.41 -25.69 -9.29
N ALA A 424 -6.43 -25.87 -7.98
CA ALA A 424 -5.24 -25.99 -7.17
C ALA A 424 -5.29 -27.24 -6.30
N SER A 425 -4.18 -27.94 -6.20
CA SER A 425 -3.95 -28.99 -5.21
C SER A 425 -2.60 -28.76 -4.52
N VAL A 426 -2.45 -29.29 -3.31
CA VAL A 426 -1.25 -29.18 -2.50
C VAL A 426 -0.90 -30.56 -1.92
N ARG A 427 0.38 -30.81 -1.68
CA ARG A 427 0.81 -31.94 -0.87
C ARG A 427 2.04 -31.61 -0.05
N VAL A 428 2.08 -32.21 1.13
CA VAL A 428 3.20 -32.10 2.07
C VAL A 428 4.02 -33.38 1.98
N LEU A 429 5.19 -33.26 1.35
CA LEU A 429 6.15 -34.36 1.22
C LEU A 429 6.96 -34.52 2.50
N GLY A 430 7.24 -33.42 3.21
CA GLY A 430 8.13 -33.44 4.37
C GLY A 430 9.58 -33.63 3.92
N GLY A 431 10.36 -34.46 4.62
CA GLY A 431 11.74 -34.79 4.25
C GLY A 431 11.89 -35.68 3.01
N VAL A 432 10.78 -36.00 2.32
CA VAL A 432 10.77 -36.85 1.12
C VAL A 432 11.11 -36.03 -0.12
N SER A 433 12.01 -36.55 -0.95
CA SER A 433 12.43 -35.87 -2.20
C SER A 433 11.30 -35.84 -3.26
N PRO A 434 11.31 -34.87 -4.20
CA PRO A 434 10.30 -34.79 -5.27
C PRO A 434 10.21 -36.07 -6.11
N SER A 435 11.36 -36.74 -6.34
CA SER A 435 11.45 -37.98 -7.12
C SER A 435 10.70 -39.16 -6.49
N GLN A 436 10.47 -39.12 -5.18
CA GLN A 436 9.81 -40.17 -4.40
C GLN A 436 8.35 -39.84 -4.09
N ALA A 437 7.82 -38.76 -4.66
CA ALA A 437 6.49 -38.27 -4.35
C ALA A 437 5.35 -39.10 -4.97
N GLY A 438 5.66 -40.16 -5.74
CA GLY A 438 4.67 -40.96 -6.49
C GLY A 438 3.56 -41.57 -5.64
N ASN A 439 3.82 -41.84 -4.35
CA ASN A 439 2.86 -42.46 -3.43
C ASN A 439 2.20 -41.46 -2.45
N ILE A 440 2.54 -40.17 -2.51
CA ILE A 440 1.96 -39.15 -1.62
C ILE A 440 0.83 -38.44 -2.36
N PRO A 441 -0.43 -38.61 -1.92
CA PRO A 441 -1.59 -38.09 -2.65
C PRO A 441 -1.61 -36.56 -2.65
N TRP A 442 -2.20 -36.01 -3.71
CA TRP A 442 -2.56 -34.60 -3.76
C TRP A 442 -3.80 -34.36 -2.90
N VAL A 443 -3.80 -33.27 -2.16
CA VAL A 443 -4.98 -32.73 -1.47
C VAL A 443 -5.50 -31.59 -2.32
N ASP A 444 -6.71 -31.74 -2.85
CA ASP A 444 -7.37 -30.67 -3.57
C ASP A 444 -7.62 -29.48 -2.66
N ILE A 445 -7.43 -28.25 -3.14
CA ILE A 445 -7.66 -27.02 -2.37
C ILE A 445 -9.11 -26.59 -2.58
N THR A 446 -9.97 -26.93 -1.62
CA THR A 446 -11.43 -26.68 -1.66
C THR A 446 -11.93 -26.29 -0.26
N ASP A 447 -13.15 -25.76 -0.16
CA ASP A 447 -13.77 -25.43 1.14
C ASP A 447 -13.89 -26.63 2.10
N ALA A 448 -13.87 -27.87 1.58
CA ALA A 448 -13.97 -29.09 2.37
C ALA A 448 -12.64 -29.58 2.93
N THR A 449 -11.52 -29.19 2.30
CA THR A 449 -10.19 -29.74 2.59
C THR A 449 -9.28 -28.72 3.28
N VAL A 450 -9.56 -27.43 3.16
CA VAL A 450 -8.82 -26.36 3.83
C VAL A 450 -9.73 -25.52 4.72
N LYS A 451 -9.17 -24.96 5.79
CA LYS A 451 -9.80 -23.95 6.63
C LYS A 451 -9.46 -22.57 6.09
N LEU A 452 -10.45 -21.83 5.62
CA LEU A 452 -10.28 -20.43 5.22
C LEU A 452 -10.25 -19.49 6.43
N ALA A 453 -9.57 -18.35 6.28
CA ALA A 453 -9.75 -17.22 7.17
C ALA A 453 -11.20 -16.71 7.10
N ASP A 454 -11.64 -16.08 8.19
CA ASP A 454 -13.07 -15.78 8.36
C ASP A 454 -13.63 -14.89 7.27
N ALA A 455 -12.96 -13.78 6.93
CA ALA A 455 -13.44 -12.86 5.89
C ALA A 455 -13.65 -13.58 4.54
N GLU A 456 -12.66 -14.35 4.10
CA GLU A 456 -12.69 -15.14 2.87
C GLU A 456 -13.79 -16.20 2.86
N ARG A 457 -13.98 -16.90 3.99
CA ARG A 457 -15.02 -17.93 4.15
C ARG A 457 -16.42 -17.33 4.11
N VAL A 458 -16.62 -16.19 4.77
CA VAL A 458 -17.89 -15.43 4.78
C VAL A 458 -18.23 -15.00 3.36
N GLN A 459 -17.24 -14.60 2.57
CA GLN A 459 -17.46 -14.04 1.23
C GLN A 459 -17.48 -15.08 0.10
N GLY A 460 -17.98 -16.28 0.41
CA GLY A 460 -18.31 -17.35 -0.54
C GLY A 460 -17.23 -18.43 -0.70
N GLY A 461 -16.11 -18.33 0.01
CA GLY A 461 -15.11 -19.38 0.08
C GLY A 461 -14.32 -19.61 -1.22
N LEU A 462 -13.85 -20.84 -1.45
CA LEU A 462 -13.07 -21.21 -2.64
C LEU A 462 -13.93 -21.69 -3.81
N THR A 463 -15.14 -22.15 -3.52
CA THR A 463 -16.06 -22.70 -4.53
C THR A 463 -16.96 -21.63 -5.14
N HIS A 464 -17.36 -20.63 -4.34
CA HIS A 464 -18.33 -19.60 -4.72
C HIS A 464 -17.89 -18.19 -4.27
N GLY A 465 -16.62 -18.00 -3.91
CA GLY A 465 -16.19 -16.76 -3.27
C GLY A 465 -15.80 -15.66 -4.23
N GLY A 466 -16.02 -14.42 -3.82
CA GLY A 466 -15.69 -13.24 -4.61
C GLY A 466 -14.21 -12.87 -4.58
N PHE A 467 -13.46 -13.29 -3.57
CA PHE A 467 -12.09 -12.81 -3.37
C PHE A 467 -11.06 -13.57 -4.17
N TYR A 468 -10.35 -12.84 -5.05
CA TYR A 468 -9.22 -13.41 -5.78
C TYR A 468 -8.03 -13.77 -4.90
N THR A 469 -7.88 -13.14 -3.73
CA THR A 469 -6.79 -13.46 -2.81
C THR A 469 -7.36 -14.00 -1.51
N THR A 470 -6.99 -15.22 -1.14
CA THR A 470 -7.54 -15.90 0.03
C THR A 470 -6.46 -16.44 0.95
N ARG A 471 -6.72 -16.40 2.25
CA ARG A 471 -5.87 -17.02 3.28
C ARG A 471 -6.50 -18.32 3.76
N MET A 472 -5.70 -19.38 3.86
CA MET A 472 -6.20 -20.70 4.23
C MET A 472 -5.14 -21.55 4.94
N SER A 473 -5.60 -22.59 5.64
CA SER A 473 -4.74 -23.63 6.18
C SER A 473 -5.25 -25.05 5.91
N LEU A 474 -4.32 -25.98 5.74
CA LEU A 474 -4.55 -27.42 5.64
C LEU A 474 -4.09 -28.08 6.94
N VAL A 475 -5.00 -28.74 7.64
CA VAL A 475 -4.66 -29.55 8.82
C VAL A 475 -3.86 -30.77 8.36
N LEU A 476 -2.71 -31.01 8.99
CA LEU A 476 -1.83 -32.13 8.65
C LEU A 476 -2.29 -33.40 9.39
N ASP A 477 -2.50 -34.47 8.64
CA ASP A 477 -2.79 -35.80 9.18
C ASP A 477 -1.54 -36.44 9.83
N ALA A 478 -1.73 -37.58 10.49
CA ALA A 478 -0.66 -38.28 11.18
C ALA A 478 0.47 -38.72 10.22
N ALA A 479 0.13 -39.09 8.98
CA ALA A 479 1.10 -39.53 7.99
C ALA A 479 1.96 -38.37 7.47
N ALA A 480 1.36 -37.20 7.22
CA ALA A 480 2.04 -35.97 6.84
C ALA A 480 2.97 -35.50 7.95
N LYS A 481 2.50 -35.49 9.21
CA LYS A 481 3.32 -35.15 10.38
C LYS A 481 4.51 -36.09 10.54
N ALA A 482 4.32 -37.40 10.36
CA ALA A 482 5.40 -38.38 10.47
C ALA A 482 6.50 -38.22 9.41
N ARG A 483 6.20 -37.58 8.28
CA ARG A 483 7.20 -37.28 7.24
C ARG A 483 7.95 -35.97 7.48
N LEU A 484 7.51 -35.12 8.41
CA LEU A 484 8.18 -33.86 8.69
C LEU A 484 9.55 -34.12 9.33
N VAL A 485 10.53 -33.32 8.96
CA VAL A 485 11.91 -33.40 9.43
C VAL A 485 12.32 -32.07 10.04
N ALA A 486 13.20 -32.13 11.03
CA ALA A 486 13.80 -30.94 11.62
C ALA A 486 14.93 -30.40 10.73
N ALA A 487 15.20 -29.11 10.85
CA ALA A 487 16.38 -28.48 10.27
C ALA A 487 17.67 -29.22 10.69
N PRO A 488 18.68 -29.32 9.81
CA PRO A 488 18.84 -28.59 8.55
C PRO A 488 18.08 -29.18 7.36
N GLN A 489 17.39 -30.32 7.51
CA GLN A 489 16.60 -30.91 6.43
C GLN A 489 15.34 -30.09 6.15
N SER A 490 15.03 -29.87 4.87
CA SER A 490 13.83 -29.13 4.48
C SER A 490 12.60 -30.01 4.37
N ASN A 491 11.47 -29.46 4.78
CA ASN A 491 10.14 -30.00 4.51
C ASN A 491 9.64 -29.45 3.18
N LEU A 492 9.56 -30.33 2.18
CA LEU A 492 9.13 -29.95 0.84
C LEU A 492 7.60 -29.91 0.75
N ILE A 493 7.09 -28.80 0.23
CA ILE A 493 5.69 -28.57 -0.08
C ILE A 493 5.57 -28.41 -1.58
N GLN A 494 4.66 -29.15 -2.20
CA GLN A 494 4.36 -29.00 -3.61
C GLN A 494 2.95 -28.46 -3.80
N PHE A 495 2.82 -27.49 -4.67
CA PHE A 495 1.57 -26.95 -5.18
C PHE A 495 1.42 -27.38 -6.63
N ARG A 496 0.18 -27.62 -7.07
CA ARG A 496 -0.14 -28.03 -8.44
C ARG A 496 -1.28 -27.19 -8.97
N PHE A 497 -1.05 -26.58 -10.12
CA PHE A 497 -2.10 -26.05 -10.98
C PHE A 497 -2.63 -27.17 -11.88
N ASN A 498 -3.89 -27.54 -11.67
CA ASN A 498 -4.54 -28.67 -12.32
C ASN A 498 -5.00 -28.35 -13.75
N GLY A 499 -5.10 -27.07 -14.10
CA GLY A 499 -5.53 -26.58 -15.41
C GLY A 499 -6.52 -25.43 -15.29
N THR A 500 -6.85 -24.83 -16.43
CA THR A 500 -7.67 -23.61 -16.49
C THR A 500 -9.17 -23.87 -16.32
N ASP A 501 -9.85 -22.90 -15.72
CA ASP A 501 -11.29 -22.72 -15.76
C ASP A 501 -11.77 -22.00 -17.04
N GLY A 502 -10.84 -21.59 -17.90
CA GLY A 502 -11.09 -20.76 -19.08
C GLY A 502 -10.87 -19.26 -18.85
N GLU A 503 -10.74 -18.83 -17.59
CA GLU A 503 -10.49 -17.41 -17.25
C GLU A 503 -9.08 -17.14 -16.73
N SER A 504 -8.42 -18.15 -16.15
CA SER A 504 -7.11 -18.02 -15.54
C SER A 504 -6.12 -19.10 -15.99
N ASN A 505 -4.86 -18.72 -16.22
CA ASN A 505 -3.81 -19.63 -16.67
C ASN A 505 -2.86 -20.08 -15.55
N GLY A 506 -3.31 -19.97 -14.30
CA GLY A 506 -2.55 -20.33 -13.12
C GLY A 506 -2.95 -19.57 -11.86
N TYR A 507 -2.18 -19.78 -10.80
CA TYR A 507 -2.34 -19.08 -9.51
C TYR A 507 -0.98 -18.80 -8.88
N ARG A 508 -1.00 -18.04 -7.78
CA ARG A 508 0.21 -17.69 -7.03
C ARG A 508 0.05 -17.94 -5.53
N VAL A 509 1.12 -18.40 -4.89
CA VAL A 509 1.21 -18.47 -3.42
C VAL A 509 1.97 -17.25 -2.94
N LEU A 510 1.31 -16.33 -2.26
CA LEU A 510 1.86 -15.04 -1.81
C LEU A 510 2.57 -15.13 -0.45
N ALA A 511 2.15 -16.05 0.41
CA ALA A 511 2.77 -16.33 1.70
C ALA A 511 2.58 -17.82 2.02
N LEU A 512 3.53 -18.44 2.73
CA LEU A 512 3.50 -19.87 3.04
C LEU A 512 4.21 -20.14 4.38
N GLN A 513 3.59 -20.92 5.25
CA GLN A 513 4.06 -21.17 6.62
C GLN A 513 3.64 -22.57 7.09
N LEU A 514 4.45 -23.19 7.96
CA LEU A 514 3.98 -24.25 8.86
C LEU A 514 3.59 -23.61 10.18
N GLN A 515 2.44 -23.98 10.74
CA GLN A 515 1.90 -23.41 11.96
C GLN A 515 1.49 -24.49 12.97
N ASP A 516 1.42 -24.10 14.24
CA ASP A 516 0.78 -24.92 15.29
C ASP A 516 -0.76 -24.81 15.22
N ALA A 517 -1.46 -25.47 16.14
CA ALA A 517 -2.93 -25.48 16.15
C ALA A 517 -3.55 -24.11 16.46
N GLN A 518 -2.77 -23.20 17.03
CA GLN A 518 -3.15 -21.84 17.40
C GLN A 518 -2.84 -20.82 16.29
N GLY A 519 -2.17 -21.25 15.21
CA GLY A 519 -1.78 -20.39 14.09
C GLY A 519 -0.42 -19.70 14.29
N THR A 520 0.36 -20.09 15.30
CA THR A 520 1.69 -19.56 15.54
C THR A 520 2.67 -20.14 14.51
N LEU A 521 3.46 -19.27 13.89
CA LEU A 521 4.51 -19.63 12.93
C LEU A 521 5.53 -20.61 13.54
N GLN A 522 5.69 -21.77 12.92
CA GLN A 522 6.68 -22.80 13.29
C GLN A 522 7.83 -22.89 12.29
N SER A 523 7.56 -22.62 11.00
CA SER A 523 8.62 -22.59 9.99
C SER A 523 9.54 -21.40 10.19
N SER A 524 10.85 -21.62 10.08
CA SER A 524 11.84 -20.60 10.38
C SER A 524 12.21 -19.74 9.17
N ASN A 525 11.99 -20.19 7.90
CA ASN A 525 12.45 -19.51 6.66
C ASN A 525 12.20 -18.00 6.63
N PRO A 526 13.16 -17.18 6.18
CA PRO A 526 12.89 -15.79 5.91
C PRO A 526 12.14 -15.75 4.58
N SER A 527 11.01 -15.06 4.55
CA SER A 527 10.33 -14.83 3.29
C SER A 527 11.08 -13.76 2.50
N GLN A 528 11.42 -14.05 1.25
CA GLN A 528 12.00 -13.10 0.32
C GLN A 528 11.07 -12.98 -0.88
N TYR A 529 10.48 -11.80 -1.08
CA TYR A 529 9.73 -11.56 -2.32
C TYR A 529 10.71 -11.47 -3.49
N ALA A 530 10.36 -12.08 -4.62
CA ALA A 530 11.22 -12.05 -5.79
C ALA A 530 11.35 -10.61 -6.27
N ASP A 531 12.55 -10.28 -6.70
CA ASP A 531 12.86 -8.92 -7.10
C ASP A 531 12.46 -8.70 -8.57
N ILE A 532 11.24 -8.23 -8.78
CA ILE A 532 10.80 -7.81 -10.12
C ILE A 532 11.60 -6.60 -10.63
N LEU A 533 12.22 -5.82 -9.76
CA LEU A 533 13.06 -4.71 -10.23
C LEU A 533 14.22 -5.24 -11.09
N ALA A 534 14.79 -6.39 -10.74
CA ALA A 534 15.83 -7.03 -11.55
C ALA A 534 15.34 -7.36 -12.98
N GLU A 535 14.13 -7.94 -13.11
CA GLU A 535 13.52 -8.20 -14.43
C GLU A 535 13.28 -6.91 -15.22
N LYS A 536 12.82 -5.86 -14.54
CA LYS A 536 12.56 -4.55 -15.12
C LYS A 536 13.85 -3.83 -15.55
N GLN A 537 14.98 -4.09 -14.90
CA GLN A 537 16.29 -3.56 -15.27
C GLN A 537 16.88 -4.30 -16.47
N ALA A 538 16.76 -5.64 -16.49
CA ALA A 538 17.30 -6.48 -17.55
C ALA A 538 16.72 -6.13 -18.94
N GLY A 539 15.43 -5.79 -19.01
CA GLY A 539 14.76 -5.49 -20.28
C GLY A 539 14.85 -4.03 -20.76
N ARG A 540 15.73 -3.19 -20.21
CA ARG A 540 15.83 -1.76 -20.60
C ARG A 540 16.62 -1.51 -21.88
N THR A 541 17.30 -2.51 -22.42
CA THR A 541 18.13 -2.38 -23.61
C THR A 541 17.37 -2.85 -24.85
N TRP A 542 17.54 -2.14 -25.97
CA TRP A 542 16.94 -2.54 -27.24
C TRP A 542 17.57 -3.83 -27.77
N SER A 543 16.75 -4.72 -28.33
CA SER A 543 17.19 -5.94 -29.03
C SER A 543 16.23 -6.26 -30.19
N ALA A 544 16.60 -7.21 -31.06
CA ALA A 544 15.70 -7.68 -32.13
C ALA A 544 14.38 -8.27 -31.58
N ASP A 545 14.44 -8.86 -30.38
CA ASP A 545 13.26 -9.39 -29.69
C ASP A 545 12.28 -8.28 -29.30
N VAL A 546 12.74 -7.05 -29.05
CA VAL A 546 11.87 -5.90 -28.79
C VAL A 546 11.03 -5.59 -30.03
N THR A 547 11.63 -5.56 -31.22
CA THR A 547 10.90 -5.33 -32.48
C THR A 547 9.92 -6.47 -32.78
N ALA A 548 10.35 -7.71 -32.60
CA ALA A 548 9.47 -8.88 -32.78
C ALA A 548 8.30 -8.87 -31.79
N GLY A 549 8.59 -8.52 -30.53
CA GLY A 549 7.61 -8.38 -29.46
C GLY A 549 6.57 -7.31 -29.72
N GLU A 550 6.98 -6.15 -30.25
CA GLU A 550 6.07 -5.08 -30.65
C GLU A 550 5.09 -5.54 -31.74
N ALA A 551 5.61 -6.22 -32.77
CA ALA A 551 4.81 -6.76 -33.86
C ALA A 551 3.84 -7.86 -33.43
N LEU A 552 4.16 -8.57 -32.33
CA LEU A 552 3.26 -9.54 -31.69
C LEU A 552 2.21 -8.84 -30.83
N TRP A 553 2.62 -7.88 -30.00
CA TRP A 553 1.76 -7.13 -29.08
C TRP A 553 0.61 -6.41 -29.78
N HIS A 554 0.89 -5.80 -30.94
CA HIS A 554 -0.09 -5.11 -31.79
C HIS A 554 -0.72 -6.00 -32.88
N GLY A 555 -0.25 -7.23 -33.04
CA GLY A 555 -0.65 -8.11 -34.12
C GLY A 555 -2.05 -8.70 -33.92
N GLN A 556 -3.03 -8.20 -34.66
CA GLN A 556 -4.38 -8.76 -34.70
C GLN A 556 -4.43 -10.12 -35.41
N GLY A 557 -5.38 -10.97 -35.05
CA GLY A 557 -5.60 -12.28 -35.69
C GLY A 557 -4.51 -13.33 -35.40
N LYS A 558 -3.58 -13.04 -34.49
CA LYS A 558 -2.45 -13.93 -34.14
C LYS A 558 -2.71 -14.83 -32.92
N LEU A 559 -3.78 -14.55 -32.18
CA LEU A 559 -4.05 -15.16 -30.87
C LEU A 559 -5.18 -16.19 -30.96
N LEU A 560 -5.12 -17.16 -30.05
CA LEU A 560 -6.24 -18.04 -29.72
C LEU A 560 -7.00 -17.50 -28.50
N LYS A 561 -8.26 -17.90 -28.36
CA LYS A 561 -9.09 -17.55 -27.20
C LYS A 561 -8.47 -18.09 -25.90
N SER A 562 -8.19 -19.39 -25.84
CA SER A 562 -7.48 -20.03 -24.73
C SER A 562 -6.85 -21.36 -25.19
N SER A 563 -6.09 -22.02 -24.32
CA SER A 563 -5.55 -23.35 -24.60
C SER A 563 -6.61 -24.46 -24.65
N ILE A 564 -7.75 -24.26 -24.00
CA ILE A 564 -8.87 -25.20 -24.03
C ILE A 564 -9.92 -24.83 -25.09
N VAL A 565 -9.98 -23.57 -25.54
CA VAL A 565 -10.81 -23.11 -26.67
C VAL A 565 -9.89 -22.67 -27.82
N ASN A 566 -9.55 -23.63 -28.68
CA ASN A 566 -8.67 -23.43 -29.82
C ASN A 566 -9.38 -22.73 -30.99
N ARG A 567 -9.82 -21.48 -30.75
CA ARG A 567 -10.42 -20.60 -31.77
C ARG A 567 -9.57 -19.35 -31.93
N PRO A 568 -9.23 -18.96 -33.18
CA PRO A 568 -8.61 -17.66 -33.45
C PRO A 568 -9.47 -16.49 -32.96
N ILE A 569 -8.84 -15.50 -32.34
CA ILE A 569 -9.45 -14.22 -31.99
C ILE A 569 -8.84 -13.08 -32.82
N LYS A 570 -9.64 -12.06 -33.11
CA LYS A 570 -9.24 -10.88 -33.89
C LYS A 570 -8.43 -9.90 -33.06
N ALA A 571 -8.76 -9.75 -31.77
CA ALA A 571 -8.05 -8.84 -30.88
C ALA A 571 -6.56 -9.17 -30.76
N ALA A 572 -5.75 -8.13 -30.58
CA ALA A 572 -4.34 -8.23 -30.21
C ALA A 572 -4.18 -8.07 -28.68
N CYS A 573 -2.98 -8.32 -28.13
CA CYS A 573 -2.71 -8.06 -26.73
C CYS A 573 -2.98 -6.57 -26.37
N ALA A 574 -2.54 -5.65 -27.24
CA ALA A 574 -2.79 -4.21 -27.14
C ALA A 574 -4.27 -3.79 -27.25
N SER A 575 -5.17 -4.70 -27.65
CA SER A 575 -6.62 -4.42 -27.70
C SER A 575 -7.26 -4.57 -26.32
N CYS A 576 -6.81 -5.56 -25.53
CA CYS A 576 -7.36 -5.84 -24.20
C CYS A 576 -6.57 -5.18 -23.06
N HIS A 577 -5.33 -4.76 -23.30
CA HIS A 577 -4.49 -4.06 -22.33
C HIS A 577 -4.32 -2.58 -22.71
N ALA A 578 -3.57 -1.82 -21.91
CA ALA A 578 -3.12 -0.51 -22.34
C ALA A 578 -2.38 -0.64 -23.67
N THR A 579 -2.55 0.31 -24.60
CA THR A 579 -1.99 0.18 -25.96
C THR A 579 -0.47 -0.06 -25.95
N ASP A 580 0.24 0.55 -25.00
CA ASP A 580 1.67 0.39 -24.80
C ASP A 580 2.06 -0.68 -23.74
N GLY A 581 1.07 -1.29 -23.08
CA GLY A 581 1.23 -2.31 -22.05
C GLY A 581 1.79 -1.80 -20.72
N ARG A 582 1.69 -0.48 -20.44
CA ARG A 582 2.12 0.11 -19.17
C ARG A 582 1.40 -0.45 -17.94
N ASP A 583 0.18 -0.95 -18.10
CA ASP A 583 -0.57 -1.60 -17.01
C ASP A 583 0.17 -2.85 -16.50
N LEU A 584 0.74 -3.66 -17.39
CA LEU A 584 1.56 -4.82 -17.02
C LEU A 584 2.84 -4.42 -16.27
N GLN A 585 3.36 -3.21 -16.55
CA GLN A 585 4.49 -2.65 -15.83
C GLN A 585 4.07 -2.10 -14.45
N TYR A 586 2.98 -1.34 -14.35
CA TYR A 586 2.50 -0.74 -13.09
C TYR A 586 2.11 -1.79 -12.06
N PHE A 587 1.33 -2.77 -12.48
CA PHE A 587 0.88 -3.85 -11.60
C PHE A 587 1.93 -4.94 -11.40
N ASN A 588 3.19 -4.65 -11.76
CA ASN A 588 4.35 -5.53 -11.58
C ASN A 588 4.11 -6.97 -12.08
N TYR A 589 3.50 -7.18 -13.25
CA TYR A 589 3.47 -8.52 -13.83
C TYR A 589 4.90 -9.01 -14.08
N SER A 590 5.23 -10.25 -13.70
CA SER A 590 6.54 -10.86 -14.00
C SER A 590 6.68 -11.17 -15.50
N ASN A 591 7.91 -11.28 -15.99
CA ASN A 591 8.18 -11.75 -17.35
C ASN A 591 7.57 -13.13 -17.57
N ASN A 592 7.67 -14.01 -16.58
CA ASN A 592 7.07 -15.34 -16.63
C ASN A 592 5.54 -15.26 -16.77
N ALA A 593 4.86 -14.37 -16.04
CA ALA A 593 3.42 -14.18 -16.18
C ALA A 593 3.01 -13.74 -17.59
N ILE A 594 3.74 -12.81 -18.19
CA ILE A 594 3.52 -12.33 -19.56
C ILE A 594 3.72 -13.48 -20.56
N VAL A 595 4.79 -14.25 -20.39
CA VAL A 595 5.11 -15.41 -21.24
C VAL A 595 4.03 -16.47 -21.16
N GLN A 596 3.64 -16.90 -19.96
CA GLN A 596 2.63 -17.94 -19.79
C GLN A 596 1.25 -17.50 -20.27
N ARG A 597 0.89 -16.21 -20.09
CA ARG A 597 -0.37 -15.69 -20.64
C ARG A 597 -0.34 -15.60 -22.16
N SER A 598 0.81 -15.30 -22.77
CA SER A 598 1.00 -15.39 -24.22
C SER A 598 0.78 -16.81 -24.73
N ARG A 599 1.31 -17.81 -24.02
CA ARG A 599 1.10 -19.23 -24.33
C ARG A 599 -0.35 -19.67 -24.17
N PHE A 600 -1.05 -19.17 -23.15
CA PHE A 600 -2.49 -19.39 -23.00
C PHE A 600 -3.29 -18.91 -24.22
N HIS A 601 -2.80 -17.87 -24.91
CA HIS A 601 -3.36 -17.36 -26.17
C HIS A 601 -2.71 -17.96 -27.42
N GLY A 602 -2.13 -19.16 -27.34
CA GLY A 602 -1.65 -19.92 -28.49
C GLY A 602 -0.27 -19.52 -29.04
N LEU A 603 0.41 -18.55 -28.41
CA LEU A 603 1.76 -18.19 -28.80
C LEU A 603 2.80 -19.17 -28.24
N THR A 604 3.96 -19.23 -28.87
CA THR A 604 5.11 -19.99 -28.35
C THR A 604 5.74 -19.28 -27.15
N GLU A 605 6.51 -20.02 -26.35
CA GLU A 605 7.27 -19.45 -25.24
C GLU A 605 8.24 -18.34 -25.69
N ALA A 606 8.94 -18.55 -26.81
CA ALA A 606 9.85 -17.57 -27.39
C ALA A 606 9.12 -16.28 -27.80
N GLN A 607 7.94 -16.39 -28.41
CA GLN A 607 7.11 -15.22 -28.74
C GLN A 607 6.63 -14.49 -27.47
N GLY A 608 6.29 -15.22 -26.41
CA GLY A 608 5.99 -14.62 -25.11
C GLY A 608 7.17 -13.85 -24.52
N GLN A 609 8.40 -14.38 -24.66
CA GLN A 609 9.62 -13.71 -24.21
C GLN A 609 9.90 -12.44 -25.02
N GLN A 610 9.63 -12.45 -26.32
CA GLN A 610 9.70 -11.27 -27.18
C GLN A 610 8.72 -10.19 -26.74
N ILE A 611 7.46 -10.53 -26.45
CA ILE A 611 6.49 -9.58 -25.89
C ILE A 611 6.99 -9.02 -24.56
N ALA A 612 7.51 -9.86 -23.65
CA ALA A 612 8.07 -9.37 -22.39
C ALA A 612 9.24 -8.40 -22.62
N ALA A 613 10.16 -8.70 -23.55
CA ALA A 613 11.24 -7.80 -23.93
C ALA A 613 10.72 -6.45 -24.45
N TYR A 614 9.71 -6.47 -25.33
CA TYR A 614 9.04 -5.26 -25.82
C TYR A 614 8.49 -4.40 -24.68
N LEU A 615 7.71 -5.00 -23.78
CA LEU A 615 7.09 -4.29 -22.68
C LEU A 615 8.13 -3.70 -21.72
N ARG A 616 9.19 -4.45 -21.38
CA ARG A 616 10.26 -3.93 -20.51
C ARG A 616 11.03 -2.79 -21.15
N TYR A 617 11.31 -2.88 -22.44
CA TYR A 617 12.01 -1.81 -23.15
C TYR A 617 11.12 -0.58 -23.30
N GLY A 618 9.89 -0.76 -23.81
CA GLY A 618 8.93 0.32 -24.04
C GLY A 618 8.54 1.05 -22.76
N GLN A 619 8.40 0.30 -21.66
CA GLN A 619 7.99 0.82 -20.35
C GLN A 619 9.16 1.11 -19.40
N ARG A 620 10.38 1.28 -19.92
CA ARG A 620 11.59 1.56 -19.11
C ARG A 620 11.51 2.84 -18.28
N ASN A 621 10.66 3.79 -18.69
CA ASN A 621 10.42 5.06 -18.01
C ASN A 621 9.23 5.01 -17.04
N VAL A 622 8.44 3.94 -17.07
CA VAL A 622 7.35 3.75 -16.11
C VAL A 622 7.94 3.23 -14.80
N PRO A 623 7.65 3.91 -13.66
CA PRO A 623 8.27 3.60 -12.39
C PRO A 623 7.92 2.19 -11.89
N HIS A 624 8.79 1.64 -11.06
CA HIS A 624 8.47 0.45 -10.28
C HIS A 624 7.75 0.87 -8.99
N VAL A 625 6.54 0.34 -8.78
CA VAL A 625 5.75 0.61 -7.57
C VAL A 625 5.89 -0.57 -6.63
N ALA A 626 6.62 -0.39 -5.52
CA ALA A 626 6.92 -1.49 -4.60
C ALA A 626 5.65 -2.10 -3.96
N GLN A 627 4.64 -1.27 -3.70
CA GLN A 627 3.34 -1.68 -3.14
C GLN A 627 2.59 -2.64 -4.07
N ALA A 628 2.90 -2.64 -5.38
CA ALA A 628 2.36 -3.58 -6.33
C ALA A 628 3.09 -4.93 -6.38
N ALA A 629 4.06 -5.17 -5.49
CA ALA A 629 4.77 -6.44 -5.32
C ALA A 629 4.29 -7.12 -4.02
N PRO A 630 3.03 -7.58 -4.00
CA PRO A 630 2.74 -8.83 -4.68
C PRO A 630 1.90 -8.61 -5.94
N TRP A 631 2.47 -9.05 -7.05
CA TRP A 631 2.14 -8.75 -8.44
C TRP A 631 0.66 -8.88 -8.78
N ASN A 632 0.12 -7.83 -9.42
CA ASN A 632 -1.29 -7.61 -9.68
C ASN A 632 -2.14 -7.52 -8.40
N PRO A 633 -1.82 -6.59 -7.47
CA PRO A 633 -2.64 -6.42 -6.28
C PRO A 633 -4.01 -5.83 -6.67
N PRO A 634 -5.02 -6.01 -5.82
CA PRO A 634 -6.18 -5.16 -5.87
C PRO A 634 -5.82 -3.71 -5.58
N TYR A 635 -6.42 -2.79 -6.33
CA TYR A 635 -6.36 -1.37 -5.98
C TYR A 635 -7.05 -1.18 -4.63
N GLN A 636 -6.28 -1.03 -3.56
CA GLN A 636 -6.78 -0.71 -2.23
C GLN A 636 -6.54 0.77 -1.94
N PRO A 637 -7.52 1.52 -1.40
CA PRO A 637 -7.19 2.73 -0.66
C PRO A 637 -6.52 2.36 0.67
N GLY A 638 -5.72 3.26 1.21
CA GLY A 638 -5.10 3.07 2.51
C GLY A 638 -4.05 4.13 2.84
N PRO A 639 -3.54 4.12 4.08
CA PRO A 639 -2.64 5.15 4.58
C PRO A 639 -1.37 5.30 3.73
N GLY A 640 -1.02 6.55 3.42
CA GLY A 640 0.16 6.95 2.66
C GLY A 640 -0.05 7.01 1.14
N LEU A 641 -1.25 6.75 0.62
CA LEU A 641 -1.52 6.71 -0.82
C LEU A 641 -1.42 8.09 -1.50
N ASP A 642 -1.97 9.16 -0.91
CA ASP A 642 -1.90 10.52 -1.44
C ASP A 642 -0.48 11.12 -1.29
N GLY A 643 0.33 10.56 -0.38
CA GLY A 643 1.75 10.87 -0.28
C GLY A 643 2.59 10.34 -1.45
N LYS A 644 2.02 9.48 -2.31
CA LYS A 644 2.70 8.93 -3.48
C LYS A 644 2.60 9.86 -4.70
N PRO A 645 3.57 9.77 -5.64
CA PRO A 645 3.41 10.34 -6.97
C PRO A 645 2.13 9.82 -7.63
N ILE A 646 1.42 10.69 -8.37
CA ILE A 646 0.19 10.33 -9.12
C ILE A 646 0.40 9.07 -9.96
N ILE A 647 1.57 8.97 -10.59
CA ILE A 647 1.94 7.84 -11.45
C ILE A 647 1.98 6.49 -10.72
N GLU A 648 2.07 6.45 -9.39
CA GLU A 648 2.04 5.21 -8.59
C GLU A 648 0.63 4.86 -8.10
N TRP A 649 -0.33 5.76 -8.28
CA TRP A 649 -1.66 5.66 -7.71
C TRP A 649 -2.41 4.41 -8.18
N ALA A 650 -2.31 4.05 -9.46
CA ALA A 650 -2.93 2.85 -10.02
C ALA A 650 -2.64 1.57 -9.22
N ALA A 651 -1.49 1.50 -8.52
CA ALA A 651 -1.13 0.33 -7.73
C ALA A 651 -1.88 0.22 -6.39
N GLY A 652 -2.50 1.31 -5.91
CA GLY A 652 -3.13 1.40 -4.60
C GLY A 652 -2.15 1.22 -3.42
N ALA A 653 -2.70 1.15 -2.21
CA ALA A 653 -1.99 0.90 -0.96
C ALA A 653 -1.62 -0.58 -0.74
N GLY A 654 -2.04 -1.48 -1.63
CA GLY A 654 -1.75 -2.91 -1.58
C GLY A 654 -2.60 -3.71 -0.58
N LEU A 655 -2.41 -5.03 -0.56
CA LEU A 655 -3.22 -5.98 0.23
C LEU A 655 -3.15 -5.78 1.75
N SER A 656 -2.08 -5.16 2.27
CA SER A 656 -1.93 -4.86 3.69
C SER A 656 -2.90 -3.78 4.19
N ALA A 657 -3.55 -3.04 3.27
CA ALA A 657 -4.58 -2.07 3.63
C ALA A 657 -5.98 -2.69 3.81
N VAL A 658 -6.13 -4.01 3.61
CA VAL A 658 -7.37 -4.74 3.89
C VAL A 658 -7.49 -5.00 5.39
N LEU A 659 -8.56 -4.53 6.02
CA LEU A 659 -8.75 -4.61 7.47
C LEU A 659 -9.45 -5.91 7.89
N GLU A 660 -8.97 -6.48 8.99
CA GLU A 660 -9.38 -7.82 9.45
C GLU A 660 -10.47 -7.80 10.53
N SER A 661 -10.68 -6.67 11.22
CA SER A 661 -11.61 -6.58 12.34
C SER A 661 -12.44 -5.30 12.34
N PRO A 662 -13.71 -5.36 12.81
CA PRO A 662 -14.56 -4.18 12.88
C PRO A 662 -13.94 -3.02 13.68
N ALA A 663 -13.18 -3.31 14.74
CA ALA A 663 -12.50 -2.29 15.54
C ALA A 663 -11.46 -1.51 14.73
N LEU A 664 -10.63 -2.22 13.94
CA LEU A 664 -9.65 -1.57 13.05
C LEU A 664 -10.34 -0.79 11.93
N ALA A 665 -11.44 -1.30 11.39
CA ALA A 665 -12.25 -0.60 10.39
C ALA A 665 -12.85 0.71 10.90
N VAL A 666 -13.38 0.72 12.13
CA VAL A 666 -13.86 1.96 12.75
C VAL A 666 -12.69 2.91 13.03
N LYS A 667 -11.54 2.41 13.52
CA LYS A 667 -10.35 3.26 13.70
C LYS A 667 -9.90 3.93 12.41
N ALA A 668 -9.83 3.19 11.30
CA ALA A 668 -9.48 3.71 9.99
C ALA A 668 -10.46 4.80 9.55
N LEU A 669 -11.77 4.57 9.69
CA LEU A 669 -12.81 5.52 9.32
C LEU A 669 -12.69 6.84 10.09
N PHE A 670 -12.31 6.79 11.36
CA PHE A 670 -12.19 7.97 12.22
C PHE A 670 -10.76 8.50 12.40
N GLY A 671 -9.83 8.09 11.52
CA GLY A 671 -8.46 8.61 11.51
C GLY A 671 -7.65 8.28 12.79
N LYS A 672 -7.95 7.17 13.45
CA LYS A 672 -7.24 6.69 14.65
C LYS A 672 -6.14 5.68 14.28
N PRO A 673 -5.09 5.53 15.12
CA PRO A 673 -4.04 4.53 14.90
C PRO A 673 -4.61 3.11 14.77
N LEU A 674 -4.17 2.36 13.76
CA LEU A 674 -4.59 0.97 13.49
C LEU A 674 -3.86 -0.03 14.38
N ASP A 675 -3.81 0.24 15.69
CA ASP A 675 -3.18 -0.63 16.69
C ASP A 675 -4.20 -1.57 17.37
N GLY A 676 -3.71 -2.49 18.19
CA GLY A 676 -4.54 -3.41 18.97
C GLY A 676 -5.23 -2.77 20.19
N GLN A 677 -5.12 -1.46 20.39
CA GLN A 677 -5.70 -0.79 21.56
C GLN A 677 -7.24 -0.75 21.50
N PRO A 678 -7.95 -0.63 22.64
CA PRO A 678 -9.40 -0.48 22.65
C PRO A 678 -9.89 0.69 21.80
N LEU A 679 -11.09 0.55 21.22
CA LEU A 679 -11.75 1.64 20.51
C LEU A 679 -12.17 2.73 21.52
N ASN A 680 -11.61 3.92 21.39
CA ASN A 680 -11.94 5.07 22.25
C ASN A 680 -12.24 6.32 21.40
N LEU A 681 -13.47 6.41 20.90
CA LEU A 681 -13.96 7.56 20.14
C LEU A 681 -14.80 8.50 21.01
N SER A 682 -14.48 9.79 20.96
CA SER A 682 -15.29 10.87 21.53
C SER A 682 -16.39 11.33 20.57
N GLN A 683 -17.42 12.05 21.05
CA GLN A 683 -18.42 12.64 20.15
C GLN A 683 -17.77 13.63 19.15
N ALA A 684 -16.75 14.37 19.57
CA ALA A 684 -16.02 15.29 18.72
C ALA A 684 -15.28 14.58 17.56
N ASP A 685 -14.73 13.39 17.79
CA ASP A 685 -14.13 12.57 16.74
C ASP A 685 -15.17 12.17 15.68
N ILE A 686 -16.36 11.77 16.14
CA ILE A 686 -17.47 11.39 15.26
C ILE A 686 -17.94 12.59 14.43
N ASP A 687 -18.12 13.75 15.07
CA ASP A 687 -18.60 14.96 14.42
C ASP A 687 -17.62 15.52 13.38
N ALA A 688 -16.32 15.45 13.65
CA ALA A 688 -15.28 15.91 12.74
C ALA A 688 -15.34 15.17 11.39
N VAL A 689 -15.44 13.83 11.46
CA VAL A 689 -15.48 12.95 10.28
C VAL A 689 -16.83 13.03 9.59
N MET A 690 -17.92 13.16 10.36
CA MET A 690 -19.26 13.35 9.84
C MET A 690 -19.55 14.80 9.41
N ASN A 691 -18.63 15.75 9.47
CA ASN A 691 -18.93 17.12 9.07
C ASN A 691 -19.32 17.19 7.58
N ALA A 692 -20.54 17.62 7.27
CA ALA A 692 -21.05 17.70 5.89
C ALA A 692 -20.36 18.75 5.01
N ASN A 693 -19.59 19.67 5.60
CA ASN A 693 -18.77 20.65 4.88
C ASN A 693 -17.29 20.23 4.77
N ALA A 694 -16.92 19.07 5.30
CA ALA A 694 -15.57 18.51 5.19
C ALA A 694 -15.47 17.56 3.98
N THR A 695 -14.29 16.99 3.75
CA THR A 695 -14.09 15.95 2.74
C THR A 695 -13.41 14.75 3.40
N LEU A 696 -14.11 13.62 3.45
CA LEU A 696 -13.52 12.35 3.86
C LEU A 696 -12.61 11.86 2.74
N ASN A 697 -11.32 11.79 3.04
CA ASN A 697 -10.35 11.22 2.12
C ASN A 697 -10.45 9.70 2.10
N ALA A 698 -11.35 9.18 1.28
CA ALA A 698 -11.56 7.74 1.13
C ALA A 698 -10.37 7.01 0.47
N ARG A 699 -9.40 7.72 -0.12
CA ARG A 699 -8.16 7.12 -0.66
C ARG A 699 -7.16 6.74 0.42
N GLU A 700 -7.16 7.45 1.54
CA GLU A 700 -6.26 7.24 2.67
C GLU A 700 -6.87 6.30 3.74
N GLY A 701 -8.18 6.10 3.71
CA GLY A 701 -8.86 5.18 4.61
C GLY A 701 -8.66 3.73 4.20
N ALA A 702 -8.06 2.92 5.07
CA ALA A 702 -7.97 1.47 4.88
C ALA A 702 -9.36 0.82 4.85
N MET A 703 -9.56 -0.18 3.98
CA MET A 703 -10.89 -0.76 3.70
C MET A 703 -11.10 -2.12 4.37
N PRO A 704 -12.29 -2.37 4.95
CA PRO A 704 -12.65 -3.66 5.53
C PRO A 704 -13.03 -4.75 4.50
N LEU A 705 -12.75 -4.51 3.21
CA LEU A 705 -13.08 -5.38 2.10
C LEU A 705 -11.98 -5.30 1.04
N GLN A 706 -11.48 -6.44 0.58
CA GLN A 706 -10.58 -6.50 -0.55
C GLN A 706 -11.32 -6.08 -1.82
N TYR A 707 -10.84 -5.06 -2.53
CA TYR A 707 -11.36 -4.69 -3.87
C TYR A 707 -10.82 -5.67 -4.94
N PRO A 708 -11.42 -5.71 -6.13
CA PRO A 708 -10.89 -6.53 -7.21
C PRO A 708 -9.51 -6.09 -7.70
N ASP A 709 -8.80 -7.02 -8.32
CA ASP A 709 -7.53 -6.76 -9.00
C ASP A 709 -7.73 -6.13 -10.39
N TRP A 710 -6.64 -5.67 -11.00
CA TRP A 710 -6.67 -5.07 -12.33
C TRP A 710 -7.30 -5.99 -13.38
N ASN A 711 -7.11 -7.31 -13.26
CA ASN A 711 -7.70 -8.28 -14.18
C ASN A 711 -9.23 -8.26 -14.21
N ALA A 712 -9.89 -7.84 -13.14
CA ALA A 712 -11.34 -7.70 -13.15
C ALA A 712 -11.85 -6.56 -14.05
N TRP A 713 -10.98 -5.59 -14.36
CA TRP A 713 -11.27 -4.46 -15.24
C TRP A 713 -10.98 -4.77 -16.71
N LEU A 714 -10.26 -5.86 -16.99
CA LEU A 714 -9.89 -6.23 -18.34
C LEU A 714 -11.05 -6.94 -19.06
N PRO A 715 -11.25 -6.72 -20.37
CA PRO A 715 -12.20 -7.50 -21.16
C PRO A 715 -11.81 -8.98 -21.17
N THR A 716 -12.71 -9.85 -20.68
CA THR A 716 -12.56 -11.31 -20.90
C THR A 716 -12.72 -11.67 -22.38
N LEU A 717 -13.52 -10.89 -23.11
CA LEU A 717 -13.68 -10.90 -24.56
C LEU A 717 -13.62 -9.45 -25.04
N HIS A 718 -12.83 -9.17 -26.06
CA HIS A 718 -12.75 -7.84 -26.64
C HIS A 718 -13.90 -7.62 -27.64
N PRO A 719 -14.40 -6.38 -27.81
CA PRO A 719 -15.42 -6.07 -28.81
C PRO A 719 -15.17 -6.59 -30.23
N LEU A 720 -13.92 -6.55 -30.70
CA LEU A 720 -13.54 -7.11 -32.02
C LEU A 720 -13.94 -8.58 -32.21
N ASP A 721 -14.06 -9.33 -31.12
CA ASP A 721 -14.40 -10.76 -31.15
C ASP A 721 -15.88 -11.02 -30.92
N VAL A 722 -16.66 -10.04 -30.47
CA VAL A 722 -18.09 -10.18 -30.16
C VAL A 722 -18.96 -9.73 -31.34
N TRP A 723 -18.61 -8.61 -31.97
CA TRP A 723 -19.41 -7.97 -33.02
C TRP A 723 -19.02 -8.43 -34.44
N PRO A 724 -19.93 -8.34 -35.43
CA PRO A 724 -19.65 -8.81 -36.79
C PRO A 724 -18.54 -7.98 -37.45
N THR A 725 -17.79 -8.60 -38.37
CA THR A 725 -16.84 -7.87 -39.24
C THR A 725 -17.54 -7.36 -40.48
N GLY A 726 -17.24 -6.11 -40.83
CA GLY A 726 -17.84 -5.43 -41.98
C GLY A 726 -19.24 -4.89 -41.68
N ALA A 727 -19.68 -3.95 -42.51
CA ALA A 727 -21.05 -3.47 -42.48
C ALA A 727 -21.97 -4.56 -43.03
N ASP A 728 -22.54 -5.39 -42.16
CA ASP A 728 -23.91 -5.82 -42.43
C ASP A 728 -24.81 -4.57 -42.37
N SER A 729 -26.10 -4.69 -42.70
CA SER A 729 -27.02 -3.54 -42.66
C SER A 729 -27.17 -2.90 -41.27
N ARG A 730 -26.51 -3.45 -40.24
CA ARG A 730 -26.57 -3.05 -38.84
C ARG A 730 -25.26 -2.39 -38.35
N GLY A 731 -24.09 -2.72 -38.91
CA GLY A 731 -22.79 -2.11 -38.59
C GLY A 731 -21.87 -2.96 -37.70
N SER A 732 -20.68 -2.44 -37.36
CA SER A 732 -19.65 -3.16 -36.59
C SER A 732 -19.03 -2.30 -35.48
N PHE A 733 -18.23 -2.91 -34.59
CA PHE A 733 -17.44 -2.14 -33.61
C PHE A 733 -16.39 -1.23 -34.29
N GLU A 734 -15.83 -1.68 -35.42
CA GLU A 734 -14.75 -0.96 -36.12
C GLU A 734 -15.25 0.21 -36.95
N THR A 735 -16.47 0.10 -37.48
CA THR A 735 -17.08 1.08 -38.38
C THR A 735 -18.29 1.78 -37.76
N GLY A 736 -18.65 1.48 -36.52
CA GLY A 736 -19.90 1.91 -35.92
C GLY A 736 -21.14 1.33 -36.61
N ALA A 737 -22.29 1.75 -36.10
CA ALA A 737 -23.61 1.23 -36.46
C ALA A 737 -24.70 2.32 -36.40
N GLN A 738 -25.70 2.22 -37.26
CA GLN A 738 -26.95 2.99 -37.17
C GLN A 738 -28.09 2.04 -36.82
N TRP A 739 -28.79 2.34 -35.72
CA TRP A 739 -29.94 1.57 -35.25
C TRP A 739 -31.23 2.36 -35.49
N THR A 740 -32.38 1.86 -35.04
CA THR A 740 -33.75 2.37 -35.31
C THR A 740 -34.01 3.86 -35.03
N GLN A 741 -33.05 4.60 -34.46
CA GLN A 741 -33.12 6.05 -34.19
C GLN A 741 -32.28 6.94 -35.15
N GLY A 742 -31.62 6.38 -36.16
CA GLY A 742 -31.08 7.14 -37.31
C GLY A 742 -29.70 7.81 -37.17
N ASN A 743 -29.09 7.85 -35.98
CA ASN A 743 -27.73 8.38 -35.78
C ASN A 743 -26.68 7.26 -35.80
N ARG A 744 -25.48 7.54 -36.35
CA ARG A 744 -24.36 6.58 -36.33
C ARG A 744 -23.65 6.64 -34.98
N HIS A 745 -23.49 5.50 -34.34
CA HIS A 745 -22.78 5.33 -33.07
C HIS A 745 -21.47 4.60 -33.32
N ASP A 746 -20.34 5.21 -32.96
CA ASP A 746 -19.00 4.69 -33.22
C ASP A 746 -18.07 4.95 -32.03
N PRO A 747 -18.15 4.09 -30.99
CA PRO A 747 -17.37 4.28 -29.76
C PRO A 747 -15.86 4.29 -30.01
N LEU A 748 -15.37 3.52 -31.00
CA LEU A 748 -13.96 3.48 -31.37
C LEU A 748 -13.51 4.81 -31.99
N ALA A 749 -14.32 5.42 -32.87
CA ALA A 749 -14.04 6.74 -33.41
C ALA A 749 -14.03 7.82 -32.32
N SER A 750 -14.95 7.77 -31.35
CA SER A 750 -14.92 8.64 -30.16
C SER A 750 -13.60 8.57 -29.42
N ALA A 751 -13.15 7.34 -29.13
CA ALA A 751 -11.89 7.12 -28.43
C ALA A 751 -10.69 7.74 -29.19
N ARG A 752 -10.65 7.58 -30.51
CA ARG A 752 -9.60 8.18 -31.36
C ARG A 752 -9.64 9.71 -31.37
N ARG A 753 -10.84 10.33 -31.33
CA ARG A 753 -10.98 11.79 -31.28
C ARG A 753 -10.41 12.38 -30.00
N ILE A 754 -10.69 11.76 -28.85
CA ILE A 754 -10.15 12.19 -27.54
C ILE A 754 -8.63 12.11 -27.55
N ASP A 755 -8.09 10.97 -27.95
CA ASP A 755 -6.65 10.72 -28.00
C ASP A 755 -5.92 11.73 -28.92
N THR A 756 -6.47 11.97 -30.10
CA THR A 756 -5.94 12.94 -31.07
C THR A 756 -5.96 14.36 -30.50
N TRP A 757 -7.06 14.74 -29.83
CA TRP A 757 -7.19 16.06 -29.24
C TRP A 757 -6.16 16.27 -28.12
N LEU A 758 -6.02 15.33 -27.19
CA LEU A 758 -5.08 15.45 -26.07
C LEU A 758 -3.63 15.55 -26.54
N LYS A 759 -3.24 14.79 -27.57
CA LYS A 759 -1.91 14.89 -28.20
C LYS A 759 -1.64 16.25 -28.83
N ALA A 760 -2.68 16.95 -29.29
CA ALA A 760 -2.54 18.25 -29.96
C ALA A 760 -2.51 19.46 -29.00
N HIS A 761 -2.83 19.29 -27.71
CA HIS A 761 -3.01 20.40 -26.76
C HIS A 761 -2.07 20.34 -25.55
N LEU A 762 -0.78 20.05 -25.79
CA LEU A 762 0.27 20.13 -24.77
C LEU A 762 0.28 21.50 -24.08
N ASN A 763 0.71 21.54 -22.81
CA ASN A 763 0.94 22.82 -22.15
C ASN A 763 2.11 23.58 -22.83
N PRO A 764 2.30 24.89 -22.55
CA PRO A 764 3.36 25.68 -23.18
C PRO A 764 4.79 25.15 -22.99
N ASN A 765 5.01 24.26 -22.01
CA ASN A 765 6.30 23.61 -21.76
C ASN A 765 6.45 22.24 -22.47
N GLY A 766 5.49 21.86 -23.32
CA GLY A 766 5.49 20.59 -24.03
C GLY A 766 5.23 19.39 -23.13
N GLN A 767 4.54 19.57 -22.00
CA GLN A 767 4.23 18.52 -21.03
C GLN A 767 2.72 18.31 -20.88
N TYR A 768 2.32 17.10 -20.49
CA TYR A 768 0.96 16.77 -20.07
C TYR A 768 0.78 16.99 -18.56
N GLY A 769 -0.47 17.08 -18.11
CA GLY A 769 -0.80 17.07 -16.67
C GLY A 769 -0.89 18.43 -15.98
N ASP A 770 -0.75 19.54 -16.72
CA ASP A 770 -1.29 20.84 -16.34
C ASP A 770 -2.16 21.31 -17.50
N TRP A 771 -3.47 21.43 -17.24
CA TRP A 771 -4.48 21.79 -18.23
C TRP A 771 -5.11 23.16 -17.96
N SER A 772 -4.46 23.97 -17.12
CA SER A 772 -4.92 25.32 -16.78
C SER A 772 -4.83 26.31 -17.96
N HIS A 773 -4.00 26.01 -18.98
CA HIS A 773 -3.78 26.84 -20.18
C HIS A 773 -4.93 26.82 -21.18
N LEU A 774 -5.87 25.87 -21.08
CA LEU A 774 -6.95 25.72 -22.04
C LEU A 774 -7.85 26.96 -22.09
N THR A 775 -8.14 27.44 -23.30
CA THR A 775 -9.16 28.47 -23.54
C THR A 775 -10.56 27.93 -23.23
N PRO A 776 -11.57 28.80 -23.02
CA PRO A 776 -12.94 28.34 -22.85
C PRO A 776 -13.48 27.51 -24.01
N ALA A 777 -13.09 27.81 -25.26
CA ALA A 777 -13.53 27.06 -26.43
C ALA A 777 -12.91 25.65 -26.48
N GLU A 778 -11.60 25.54 -26.26
CA GLU A 778 -10.89 24.26 -26.20
C GLU A 778 -11.39 23.40 -25.05
N ARG A 779 -11.61 24.01 -23.87
CA ARG A 779 -12.19 23.33 -22.73
C ARG A 779 -13.57 22.78 -23.07
N ASN A 780 -14.46 23.59 -23.65
CA ASN A 780 -15.81 23.18 -24.07
C ASN A 780 -15.78 22.06 -25.12
N GLN A 781 -14.75 22.02 -25.96
CA GLN A 781 -14.55 20.97 -26.96
C GLN A 781 -14.17 19.63 -26.31
N ILE A 782 -13.13 19.60 -25.46
CA ILE A 782 -12.66 18.34 -24.83
C ILE A 782 -13.65 17.76 -23.82
N GLN A 783 -14.20 18.60 -22.93
CA GLN A 783 -15.61 18.91 -23.07
C GLN A 783 -16.59 17.83 -23.53
N GLY A 784 -17.23 18.18 -24.65
CA GLY A 784 -18.15 17.33 -25.39
C GLY A 784 -17.54 16.00 -25.83
N TYR A 785 -16.22 15.91 -26.05
CA TYR A 785 -15.59 14.62 -26.37
C TYR A 785 -15.68 13.64 -25.20
N PHE A 786 -15.28 14.05 -23.99
CA PHE A 786 -15.45 13.24 -22.78
C PHE A 786 -16.93 12.91 -22.52
N GLN A 787 -17.87 13.79 -22.90
CA GLN A 787 -19.30 13.42 -22.83
C GLN A 787 -19.64 12.28 -23.77
N SER A 788 -19.25 12.43 -25.04
CA SER A 788 -19.66 11.53 -26.12
C SER A 788 -19.11 10.11 -25.97
N SER A 789 -17.90 9.93 -25.42
CA SER A 789 -17.25 8.61 -25.32
C SER A 789 -18.09 7.59 -24.57
N GLY A 790 -18.79 8.03 -23.53
CA GLY A 790 -19.70 7.19 -22.77
C GLY A 790 -21.02 6.91 -23.48
N TRP A 791 -21.65 7.98 -23.97
CA TRP A 791 -22.94 7.93 -24.63
C TRP A 791 -22.93 7.10 -25.91
N GLU A 792 -21.88 7.18 -26.71
CA GLU A 792 -21.78 6.39 -27.93
C GLU A 792 -21.65 4.90 -27.63
N ALA A 793 -20.88 4.51 -26.60
CA ALA A 793 -20.81 3.11 -26.16
C ALA A 793 -22.17 2.61 -25.66
N TYR A 794 -22.85 3.41 -24.85
CA TYR A 794 -24.18 3.08 -24.31
C TYR A 794 -25.28 2.98 -25.38
N ASN A 795 -25.31 3.94 -26.31
CA ASN A 795 -26.27 3.94 -27.41
C ASN A 795 -25.98 2.82 -28.42
N PHE A 796 -24.70 2.47 -28.62
CA PHE A 796 -24.32 1.31 -29.41
C PHE A 796 -24.87 0.00 -28.81
N LEU A 797 -24.98 -0.09 -27.49
CA LEU A 797 -25.58 -1.23 -26.79
C LEU A 797 -27.13 -1.22 -26.79
N GLY A 798 -27.75 -0.04 -26.93
CA GLY A 798 -29.22 0.11 -27.09
C GLY A 798 -29.95 1.03 -26.11
N GLY A 799 -29.23 1.81 -25.28
CA GLY A 799 -29.80 3.00 -24.60
C GLY A 799 -30.75 2.80 -23.41
N GLY A 800 -30.84 1.61 -22.80
CA GLY A 800 -31.71 1.32 -21.64
C GLY A 800 -31.00 1.36 -20.27
N ARG A 801 -31.68 1.79 -19.19
CA ARG A 801 -31.17 1.62 -17.81
C ARG A 801 -31.12 0.12 -17.52
N GLY A 802 -29.97 -0.41 -17.11
CA GLY A 802 -29.75 -1.87 -17.04
C GLY A 802 -29.87 -2.57 -18.39
N ASN A 803 -29.82 -3.90 -18.40
CA ASN A 803 -29.83 -4.73 -19.62
C ASN A 803 -31.18 -4.75 -20.38
N HIS A 804 -32.01 -3.72 -20.25
CA HIS A 804 -33.29 -3.62 -20.93
C HIS A 804 -33.08 -3.28 -22.40
N VAL A 805 -32.78 -4.31 -23.20
CA VAL A 805 -32.81 -4.19 -24.64
C VAL A 805 -34.27 -4.13 -25.08
N ALA A 806 -34.63 -3.16 -25.93
CA ALA A 806 -36.03 -2.86 -26.18
C ALA A 806 -36.81 -4.07 -26.72
N LYS A 807 -38.12 -4.11 -26.44
CA LYS A 807 -39.03 -5.19 -26.88
C LYS A 807 -39.14 -5.32 -28.40
N SER A 808 -38.63 -4.36 -29.18
CA SER A 808 -38.67 -4.35 -30.65
C SER A 808 -37.38 -3.79 -31.27
N GLY A 809 -36.80 -4.51 -32.24
CA GLY A 809 -35.53 -4.16 -32.90
C GLY A 809 -34.32 -4.85 -32.25
N GLU A 810 -33.33 -5.24 -33.06
CA GLU A 810 -32.07 -5.83 -32.58
C GLU A 810 -31.02 -4.72 -32.40
N TYR A 811 -30.59 -4.47 -31.17
CA TYR A 811 -29.51 -3.52 -30.84
C TYR A 811 -28.14 -4.22 -30.79
N GLY A 812 -27.06 -3.46 -30.64
CA GLY A 812 -25.69 -3.99 -30.63
C GLY A 812 -25.46 -5.09 -29.59
N ALA A 813 -26.03 -4.99 -28.38
CA ALA A 813 -25.89 -6.03 -27.36
C ALA A 813 -26.57 -7.36 -27.76
N GLN A 814 -27.77 -7.32 -28.34
CA GLN A 814 -28.48 -8.51 -28.85
C GLN A 814 -27.77 -9.11 -30.06
N ALA A 815 -27.23 -8.26 -30.95
CA ALA A 815 -26.45 -8.72 -32.10
C ALA A 815 -25.17 -9.45 -31.65
N GLY A 816 -24.44 -8.88 -30.70
CA GLY A 816 -23.29 -9.54 -30.08
C GLY A 816 -23.67 -10.86 -29.40
N ALA A 817 -24.75 -10.86 -28.62
CA ALA A 817 -25.24 -12.06 -27.94
C ALA A 817 -25.57 -13.20 -28.90
N ARG A 818 -26.29 -12.90 -29.99
CA ARG A 818 -26.63 -13.89 -31.02
C ARG A 818 -25.39 -14.51 -31.65
N LEU A 819 -24.36 -13.70 -31.93
CA LEU A 819 -23.11 -14.19 -32.50
C LEU A 819 -22.30 -15.03 -31.51
N LEU A 820 -22.28 -14.67 -30.23
CA LEU A 820 -21.66 -15.49 -29.19
C LEU A 820 -22.40 -16.82 -29.02
N ALA A 821 -23.73 -16.81 -29.01
CA ALA A 821 -24.55 -18.01 -28.92
C ALA A 821 -24.34 -18.98 -30.09
N GLN A 822 -24.12 -18.46 -31.31
CA GLN A 822 -23.79 -19.28 -32.48
C GLN A 822 -22.46 -20.04 -32.35
N ARG A 823 -21.56 -19.61 -31.46
CA ARG A 823 -20.26 -20.27 -31.21
C ARG A 823 -20.33 -21.31 -30.08
N ALA A 824 -21.46 -21.38 -29.37
CA ALA A 824 -21.62 -22.33 -28.29
C ALA A 824 -21.86 -23.75 -28.82
N SER A 825 -21.26 -24.75 -28.17
CA SER A 825 -21.49 -26.17 -28.47
C SER A 825 -22.46 -26.78 -27.46
N SER A 826 -23.27 -27.76 -27.91
CA SER A 826 -24.08 -28.58 -27.03
C SER A 826 -23.25 -29.40 -26.04
N SER A 827 -21.98 -29.71 -26.35
CA SER A 827 -21.08 -30.50 -25.50
C SER A 827 -20.61 -29.77 -24.24
N THR A 828 -20.54 -28.45 -24.26
CA THR A 828 -20.10 -27.62 -23.12
C THR A 828 -21.25 -26.92 -22.41
N THR A 829 -22.38 -26.72 -23.10
CA THR A 829 -23.57 -26.10 -22.52
C THR A 829 -24.50 -27.09 -21.81
N SER A 830 -24.37 -28.40 -22.03
CA SER A 830 -25.25 -29.43 -21.46
C SER A 830 -25.11 -29.64 -19.95
N GLY A 831 -23.95 -29.30 -19.37
CA GLY A 831 -23.64 -29.50 -17.94
C GLY A 831 -23.91 -28.30 -17.03
N ASP A 832 -24.05 -27.10 -17.61
CA ASP A 832 -24.32 -25.83 -16.90
C ASP A 832 -25.45 -25.03 -17.57
N PRO A 833 -26.67 -25.60 -17.72
CA PRO A 833 -27.77 -24.97 -18.45
C PRO A 833 -28.25 -23.64 -17.86
N GLY A 834 -27.95 -23.36 -16.59
CA GLY A 834 -28.26 -22.09 -15.94
C GLY A 834 -27.37 -20.92 -16.39
N SER A 835 -26.17 -21.20 -16.93
CA SER A 835 -25.14 -20.19 -17.22
C SER A 835 -25.11 -19.71 -18.67
N PHE A 836 -25.84 -20.36 -19.58
CA PHE A 836 -25.79 -20.11 -21.04
C PHE A 836 -27.15 -19.68 -21.61
N THR A 837 -27.89 -18.87 -20.86
CA THR A 837 -29.15 -18.27 -21.30
C THR A 837 -28.91 -17.14 -22.30
N VAL A 838 -29.95 -16.71 -23.03
CA VAL A 838 -29.87 -15.51 -23.90
C VAL A 838 -29.36 -14.29 -23.12
N ASN A 839 -29.81 -14.13 -21.87
CA ASN A 839 -29.37 -13.04 -21.00
C ASN A 839 -27.88 -13.13 -20.67
N ALA A 840 -27.35 -14.32 -20.38
CA ALA A 840 -25.91 -14.51 -20.16
C ALA A 840 -25.05 -14.07 -21.36
N PHE A 841 -25.50 -14.35 -22.58
CA PHE A 841 -24.80 -13.89 -23.80
C PHE A 841 -24.90 -12.38 -24.01
N ILE A 842 -26.07 -11.78 -23.75
CA ILE A 842 -26.27 -10.32 -23.80
C ILE A 842 -25.31 -9.64 -22.82
N GLU A 843 -25.21 -10.17 -21.61
CA GLU A 843 -24.37 -9.58 -20.59
C GLU A 843 -22.87 -9.69 -20.92
N ARG A 844 -22.40 -10.83 -21.44
CA ARG A 844 -21.01 -10.94 -21.91
C ARG A 844 -20.70 -9.97 -23.05
N ALA A 845 -21.66 -9.72 -23.94
CA ALA A 845 -21.52 -8.68 -24.96
C ALA A 845 -21.45 -7.28 -24.33
N VAL A 846 -22.33 -6.95 -23.39
CA VAL A 846 -22.29 -5.66 -22.66
C VAL A 846 -20.95 -5.49 -21.92
N MET A 847 -20.50 -6.47 -21.12
CA MET A 847 -19.23 -6.42 -20.39
C MET A 847 -18.04 -6.13 -21.31
N SER A 848 -18.00 -6.74 -22.51
CA SER A 848 -16.90 -6.53 -23.44
C SER A 848 -16.73 -5.06 -23.86
N MET A 849 -17.85 -4.35 -24.10
CA MET A 849 -17.82 -2.92 -24.45
C MET A 849 -17.47 -2.05 -23.24
N LEU A 850 -18.04 -2.36 -22.07
CA LEU A 850 -17.86 -1.56 -20.87
C LEU A 850 -16.44 -1.64 -20.31
N HIS A 851 -15.86 -2.84 -20.25
CA HIS A 851 -14.46 -3.03 -19.85
C HIS A 851 -13.49 -2.40 -20.84
N TRP A 852 -13.77 -2.48 -22.14
CA TRP A 852 -12.95 -1.80 -23.15
C TRP A 852 -12.97 -0.28 -22.94
N ASN A 853 -14.15 0.32 -22.74
CA ASN A 853 -14.28 1.75 -22.45
C ASN A 853 -13.56 2.13 -21.15
N ALA A 854 -13.57 1.24 -20.15
CA ALA A 854 -12.86 1.43 -18.89
C ALA A 854 -11.37 1.59 -19.07
N ILE A 855 -10.75 0.66 -19.82
CA ILE A 855 -9.33 0.70 -20.11
C ILE A 855 -8.95 1.95 -20.87
N LYS A 856 -9.76 2.39 -21.85
CA LYS A 856 -9.45 3.60 -22.62
C LYS A 856 -9.46 4.85 -21.76
N GLN A 857 -10.41 4.97 -20.83
CA GLN A 857 -10.45 6.08 -19.89
C GLN A 857 -9.28 6.05 -18.90
N TRP A 858 -8.95 4.88 -18.37
CA TRP A 858 -7.75 4.69 -17.53
C TRP A 858 -6.48 5.09 -18.29
N GLU A 859 -6.34 4.63 -19.55
CA GLU A 859 -5.19 4.90 -20.41
C GLU A 859 -5.03 6.39 -20.67
N TRP A 860 -6.10 7.12 -20.99
CA TRP A 860 -6.05 8.57 -21.16
C TRP A 860 -5.68 9.29 -19.87
N ALA A 861 -6.27 8.88 -18.75
CA ALA A 861 -6.02 9.50 -17.46
C ALA A 861 -4.53 9.47 -17.11
N HIS A 862 -3.90 8.31 -17.28
CA HIS A 862 -2.49 8.10 -16.98
C HIS A 862 -1.55 8.67 -18.05
N THR A 863 -1.92 8.57 -19.33
CA THR A 863 -1.06 9.03 -20.44
C THR A 863 -0.96 10.55 -20.50
N TYR A 864 -2.09 11.22 -20.27
CA TYR A 864 -2.21 12.66 -20.44
C TYR A 864 -2.25 13.41 -19.10
N GLY A 865 -1.95 12.73 -17.99
CA GLY A 865 -1.95 13.35 -16.67
C GLY A 865 -3.30 14.00 -16.32
N LEU A 866 -4.41 13.39 -16.75
CA LEU A 866 -5.75 13.85 -16.36
C LEU A 866 -6.04 13.55 -14.89
N GLU A 867 -5.20 12.71 -14.28
CA GLU A 867 -5.14 12.43 -12.86
C GLU A 867 -4.45 13.58 -12.13
N GLY A 868 -5.11 14.72 -12.10
CA GLY A 868 -4.51 15.95 -11.64
C GLY A 868 -5.62 16.97 -11.66
N ASN A 869 -6.03 17.37 -10.47
CA ASN A 869 -7.06 18.39 -10.21
C ASN A 869 -8.11 18.60 -11.33
N GLN A 870 -9.26 17.93 -11.21
CA GLN A 870 -10.37 18.05 -12.17
C GLN A 870 -10.86 19.49 -12.43
N GLN A 871 -10.49 20.43 -11.56
CA GLN A 871 -10.74 21.86 -11.71
C GLN A 871 -10.30 22.42 -13.07
N TRP A 872 -9.31 21.79 -13.72
CA TRP A 872 -8.87 22.16 -15.07
C TRP A 872 -9.81 21.75 -16.20
N PHE A 873 -10.78 20.89 -15.93
CA PHE A 873 -11.76 20.48 -16.94
C PHE A 873 -13.18 20.80 -16.51
N ILE A 874 -13.48 20.97 -15.23
CA ILE A 874 -14.85 21.18 -14.73
C ILE A 874 -14.89 22.47 -13.91
N GLY A 875 -15.69 23.47 -14.31
CA GLY A 875 -15.75 24.75 -13.60
C GLY A 875 -16.22 25.92 -14.46
N ALA A 876 -16.28 27.12 -13.86
CA ALA A 876 -16.54 28.37 -14.56
C ALA A 876 -15.23 29.17 -14.72
N PHE A 877 -15.07 29.84 -15.85
CA PHE A 877 -13.99 30.81 -16.03
C PHE A 877 -14.37 32.10 -15.33
N ASP A 878 -13.56 32.53 -14.37
CA ASP A 878 -13.67 33.85 -13.80
C ASP A 878 -12.90 34.82 -14.70
N SER A 879 -13.64 35.61 -15.48
CA SER A 879 -13.08 36.59 -16.40
C SER A 879 -12.35 37.74 -15.70
N ALA A 880 -12.64 38.00 -14.43
CA ALA A 880 -12.00 39.07 -13.66
C ALA A 880 -10.63 38.63 -13.10
N THR A 881 -10.52 37.40 -12.61
CA THR A 881 -9.26 36.85 -12.10
C THR A 881 -8.45 36.11 -13.18
N GLN A 882 -9.03 35.91 -14.37
CA GLN A 882 -8.50 35.04 -15.42
C GLN A 882 -8.16 33.62 -14.92
N THR A 883 -8.88 33.15 -13.90
CA THR A 883 -8.67 31.83 -13.32
C THR A 883 -9.90 30.95 -13.51
N TRP A 884 -9.67 29.65 -13.52
CA TRP A 884 -10.74 28.67 -13.53
C TRP A 884 -11.18 28.39 -12.10
N LYS A 885 -12.43 28.72 -11.76
CA LYS A 885 -13.06 28.24 -10.54
C LYS A 885 -13.55 26.82 -10.78
N GLY A 886 -12.64 25.88 -10.59
CA GLY A 886 -12.93 24.48 -10.83
C GLY A 886 -13.81 23.81 -9.75
N ARG A 887 -14.31 22.62 -10.07
CA ARG A 887 -15.11 21.75 -9.19
C ARG A 887 -14.49 20.34 -9.15
N GLY A 888 -14.48 19.70 -7.97
CA GLY A 888 -13.97 18.33 -7.74
C GLY A 888 -12.79 18.25 -6.76
N GLU A 889 -12.54 17.05 -6.20
CA GLU A 889 -11.37 16.75 -5.36
C GLU A 889 -10.05 16.88 -6.15
N VAL A 890 -9.00 17.20 -5.40
CA VAL A 890 -7.62 17.12 -5.87
C VAL A 890 -7.31 15.65 -6.20
N ARG A 891 -7.00 15.35 -7.47
CA ARG A 891 -6.59 14.02 -8.04
C ARG A 891 -7.71 13.06 -8.51
N GLY A 892 -8.81 13.54 -9.10
CA GLY A 892 -9.84 12.68 -9.73
C GLY A 892 -9.85 12.66 -11.28
N TRP A 893 -10.68 11.81 -11.90
CA TRP A 893 -10.79 11.61 -13.38
C TRP A 893 -11.91 12.41 -14.09
N PRO A 894 -11.63 13.20 -15.14
CA PRO A 894 -12.58 14.20 -15.69
C PRO A 894 -13.66 13.62 -16.64
N PHE A 895 -14.18 12.41 -16.39
CA PHE A 895 -15.19 11.76 -17.23
C PHE A 895 -16.62 11.94 -16.70
N ASN A 896 -17.62 11.84 -17.60
CA ASN A 896 -19.02 12.19 -17.32
C ASN A 896 -19.88 11.03 -16.79
N THR A 897 -21.20 11.27 -16.73
CA THR A 897 -22.24 10.30 -16.37
C THR A 897 -22.33 9.05 -17.21
N VAL A 898 -21.70 8.91 -18.36
CA VAL A 898 -21.83 7.66 -19.12
C VAL A 898 -20.45 7.06 -19.30
N SER A 899 -19.55 7.44 -18.42
CA SER A 899 -18.20 6.93 -18.34
C SER A 899 -18.16 5.54 -17.70
N VAL A 900 -16.92 5.08 -17.52
CA VAL A 900 -16.53 3.99 -16.63
C VAL A 900 -17.42 4.05 -15.34
N PHE A 901 -17.54 5.19 -14.65
CA PHE A 901 -18.17 5.28 -13.32
C PHE A 901 -19.70 5.20 -13.24
N PHE A 902 -20.41 5.21 -14.37
CA PHE A 902 -21.87 5.13 -14.40
C PHE A 902 -22.39 3.98 -15.25
N LEU A 903 -21.59 3.49 -16.19
CA LEU A 903 -21.86 2.27 -16.92
C LEU A 903 -21.63 1.04 -16.05
N ALA A 904 -22.12 1.06 -14.81
CA ALA A 904 -22.16 -0.14 -14.01
C ALA A 904 -22.97 -1.18 -14.81
N PRO A 905 -22.42 -2.38 -15.04
CA PRO A 905 -23.17 -3.47 -15.60
C PRO A 905 -24.23 -3.86 -14.56
N HIS A 906 -25.41 -3.24 -14.63
CA HIS A 906 -26.59 -3.69 -13.89
C HIS A 906 -27.04 -5.03 -14.50
N MET A 907 -26.34 -6.08 -14.11
CA MET A 907 -26.50 -7.42 -14.66
C MET A 907 -27.47 -8.22 -13.79
N LEU A 908 -28.31 -9.00 -14.48
CA LEU A 908 -29.65 -9.40 -14.09
C LEU A 908 -29.68 -10.66 -13.20
N TYR A 909 -30.44 -10.56 -12.12
CA TYR A 909 -31.29 -11.69 -11.69
C TYR A 909 -32.76 -11.34 -11.92
N GLN A 910 -33.49 -12.18 -12.66
CA GLN A 910 -34.93 -12.04 -12.84
C GLN A 910 -35.66 -13.34 -12.51
N ALA A 911 -36.53 -13.28 -11.51
CA ALA A 911 -37.73 -14.11 -11.41
C ALA A 911 -38.77 -13.43 -10.51
N ASP A 912 -39.05 -12.14 -10.71
CA ASP A 912 -40.22 -11.48 -10.12
C ASP A 912 -40.72 -10.36 -11.04
N GLU A 913 -41.77 -10.70 -11.78
CA GLU A 913 -42.68 -9.72 -12.34
C GLU A 913 -43.84 -9.54 -11.35
N THR A 914 -44.28 -8.31 -11.13
CA THR A 914 -45.60 -8.09 -10.52
C THR A 914 -46.67 -8.80 -11.36
N ALA A 915 -47.88 -8.98 -10.80
CA ALA A 915 -49.03 -9.48 -11.58
C ALA A 915 -49.36 -8.63 -12.83
N SER A 916 -48.77 -7.43 -12.98
CA SER A 916 -48.86 -6.56 -14.15
C SER A 916 -47.68 -6.68 -15.13
N GLY A 917 -46.74 -7.60 -14.92
CA GLY A 917 -45.58 -7.80 -15.77
C GLY A 917 -44.42 -6.82 -15.52
N GLN A 918 -44.43 -6.04 -14.42
CA GLN A 918 -43.32 -5.15 -14.09
C GLN A 918 -42.22 -5.91 -13.36
N VAL A 919 -40.99 -5.85 -13.89
CA VAL A 919 -39.79 -6.40 -13.27
C VAL A 919 -39.48 -5.66 -11.98
N THR A 920 -39.28 -6.38 -10.87
CA THR A 920 -39.12 -5.75 -9.55
C THR A 920 -37.71 -5.80 -8.96
N ARG A 921 -36.79 -6.62 -9.48
CA ARG A 921 -35.38 -6.74 -9.02
C ARG A 921 -34.43 -7.14 -10.16
N GLU A 922 -33.19 -6.60 -10.16
CA GLU A 922 -32.15 -6.84 -11.18
C GLU A 922 -30.76 -7.01 -10.55
N TRP A 923 -30.32 -8.20 -10.11
CA TRP A 923 -29.03 -8.23 -9.40
C TRP A 923 -28.23 -9.53 -9.56
N TYR A 924 -27.02 -9.45 -10.15
CA TYR A 924 -25.96 -10.44 -10.40
C TYR A 924 -25.87 -11.01 -11.84
N LEU A 925 -24.69 -11.43 -12.28
CA LEU A 925 -24.38 -11.96 -13.63
C LEU A 925 -25.10 -13.30 -13.88
N ALA A 926 -25.95 -13.37 -14.90
CA ALA A 926 -26.78 -14.54 -15.17
C ALA A 926 -25.96 -15.81 -15.47
N TRP A 927 -24.75 -15.67 -16.02
CA TRP A 927 -23.85 -16.82 -16.24
C TRP A 927 -23.19 -17.36 -14.96
N GLU A 928 -23.34 -16.67 -13.84
CA GLU A 928 -22.72 -17.02 -12.55
C GLU A 928 -23.78 -17.27 -11.48
N ARG A 929 -24.95 -17.76 -11.89
CA ARG A 929 -26.09 -18.00 -10.99
C ARG A 929 -25.75 -18.82 -9.74
N SER A 930 -24.79 -19.74 -9.84
CA SER A 930 -24.34 -20.54 -8.70
C SER A 930 -23.28 -19.85 -7.83
N ASN A 931 -22.78 -18.67 -8.22
CA ASN A 931 -21.79 -17.85 -7.51
C ASN A 931 -22.34 -16.42 -7.28
N THR A 932 -23.41 -16.30 -6.50
CA THR A 932 -24.07 -15.02 -6.22
C THR A 932 -23.12 -14.00 -5.59
N VAL A 933 -22.34 -14.39 -4.58
CA VAL A 933 -21.46 -13.46 -3.84
C VAL A 933 -20.34 -12.92 -4.72
N GLY A 934 -19.65 -13.79 -5.48
CA GLY A 934 -18.61 -13.37 -6.42
C GLY A 934 -19.16 -12.57 -7.59
N SER A 935 -20.38 -12.87 -8.01
CA SER A 935 -21.06 -12.12 -9.05
C SER A 935 -21.41 -10.70 -8.61
N TYR A 936 -21.97 -10.55 -7.40
CA TYR A 936 -22.19 -9.23 -6.79
C TYR A 936 -20.89 -8.45 -6.57
N TYR A 937 -19.83 -9.15 -6.16
CA TYR A 937 -18.51 -8.54 -5.99
C TYR A 937 -17.99 -7.95 -7.31
N ARG A 938 -18.14 -8.68 -8.42
CA ARG A 938 -17.79 -8.20 -9.76
C ARG A 938 -18.69 -7.09 -10.28
N THR A 939 -20.00 -7.12 -10.02
CA THR A 939 -20.89 -6.02 -10.42
C THR A 939 -20.63 -4.74 -9.64
N ASN A 940 -20.13 -4.85 -8.40
CA ASN A 940 -19.86 -3.71 -7.51
C ASN A 940 -18.46 -3.11 -7.62
N ILE A 941 -17.58 -3.71 -8.41
CA ILE A 941 -16.23 -3.22 -8.69
C ILE A 941 -16.22 -1.74 -9.09
N TRP A 942 -17.21 -1.35 -9.88
CA TRP A 942 -17.45 -0.01 -10.39
C TRP A 942 -17.73 1.00 -9.28
N TYR A 943 -18.68 0.66 -8.40
CA TYR A 943 -19.04 1.48 -7.25
C TYR A 943 -17.91 1.56 -6.22
N GLN A 944 -17.16 0.47 -6.03
CA GLN A 944 -15.96 0.43 -5.18
C GLN A 944 -14.91 1.44 -5.66
N MET A 945 -14.62 1.44 -6.97
CA MET A 945 -13.70 2.41 -7.57
C MET A 945 -14.26 3.83 -7.49
N GLN A 946 -15.55 4.05 -7.73
CA GLN A 946 -16.17 5.37 -7.64
C GLN A 946 -16.03 6.00 -6.23
N VAL A 947 -16.25 5.25 -5.16
CA VAL A 947 -16.10 5.77 -3.79
C VAL A 947 -14.65 6.16 -3.47
N THR A 948 -13.66 5.57 -4.16
CA THR A 948 -12.25 5.78 -3.87
C THR A 948 -11.58 6.82 -4.78
N ILE A 949 -11.83 6.78 -6.09
CA ILE A 949 -11.07 7.58 -7.07
C ILE A 949 -11.88 8.66 -7.79
N ASN A 950 -13.22 8.59 -7.69
CA ASN A 950 -14.08 9.56 -8.32
C ASN A 950 -14.39 10.70 -7.33
N PRO A 951 -14.16 11.96 -7.71
CA PRO A 951 -14.30 13.09 -6.81
C PRO A 951 -15.71 13.67 -6.67
N GLY A 952 -16.71 13.17 -7.40
CA GLY A 952 -18.06 13.77 -7.34
C GLY A 952 -18.13 15.13 -8.04
N ALA A 953 -19.13 15.35 -8.90
CA ALA A 953 -19.30 16.63 -9.60
C ALA A 953 -20.58 17.33 -9.13
N GLN A 954 -20.38 18.49 -8.50
CA GLN A 954 -21.44 19.40 -8.06
C GLN A 954 -22.00 20.24 -9.23
N SER A 955 -22.85 19.62 -10.06
CA SER A 955 -23.92 20.25 -10.87
C SER A 955 -23.85 20.30 -12.40
N ASP A 956 -22.75 19.95 -13.10
CA ASP A 956 -22.77 20.01 -14.59
C ASP A 956 -22.17 18.80 -15.33
N TRP A 957 -21.39 17.94 -14.67
CA TRP A 957 -20.64 16.84 -15.31
C TRP A 957 -20.69 15.54 -14.52
N VAL A 958 -21.85 15.37 -13.92
CA VAL A 958 -22.40 14.19 -13.30
C VAL A 958 -21.45 13.13 -12.75
N ASN A 959 -21.06 13.40 -11.51
CA ASN A 959 -21.08 12.39 -10.46
C ASN A 959 -21.94 13.00 -9.35
N PHE A 960 -23.26 12.80 -9.45
CA PHE A 960 -24.24 13.30 -8.49
C PHE A 960 -23.98 12.72 -7.09
N SER A 961 -24.77 13.11 -6.09
CA SER A 961 -24.94 12.28 -4.89
C SER A 961 -25.20 10.87 -5.39
N VAL A 962 -24.18 10.01 -5.33
CA VAL A 962 -24.01 8.76 -6.08
C VAL A 962 -25.32 7.97 -6.13
N ASP A 963 -25.47 7.10 -7.13
CA ASP A 963 -26.40 5.96 -7.06
C ASP A 963 -25.97 5.03 -5.88
N TRP A 964 -26.06 5.53 -4.65
CA TRP A 964 -25.70 4.94 -3.37
C TRP A 964 -26.55 3.70 -2.98
N PRO A 965 -27.80 3.48 -3.50
CA PRO A 965 -28.52 2.23 -3.25
C PRO A 965 -27.80 0.96 -3.75
N TYR A 966 -26.82 1.09 -4.66
CA TYR A 966 -26.12 -0.06 -5.23
C TYR A 966 -25.03 -0.59 -4.31
N LEU A 967 -24.33 0.32 -3.60
CA LEU A 967 -23.42 -0.05 -2.51
C LEU A 967 -24.18 -0.77 -1.39
N THR A 968 -25.40 -0.30 -1.06
CA THR A 968 -26.25 -0.99 -0.07
C THR A 968 -26.67 -2.36 -0.56
N GLY A 969 -26.93 -2.57 -1.86
CA GLY A 969 -27.34 -3.88 -2.38
C GLY A 969 -26.28 -4.99 -2.19
N PHE A 970 -25.00 -4.70 -2.43
CA PHE A 970 -23.92 -5.66 -2.13
C PHE A 970 -23.80 -5.94 -0.63
N ASP A 971 -23.81 -4.88 0.18
CA ASP A 971 -23.66 -4.99 1.63
C ASP A 971 -24.90 -5.67 2.26
N GLU A 972 -26.09 -5.48 1.68
CA GLU A 972 -27.34 -6.15 2.03
C GLU A 972 -27.32 -7.62 1.67
N VAL A 973 -26.97 -7.96 0.43
CA VAL A 973 -26.85 -9.38 0.02
C VAL A 973 -25.72 -10.08 0.74
N LEU A 974 -24.59 -9.42 1.01
CA LEU A 974 -23.53 -10.04 1.81
C LEU A 974 -24.00 -10.32 3.23
N ALA A 975 -24.71 -9.38 3.88
CA ALA A 975 -25.25 -9.61 5.22
C ALA A 975 -26.37 -10.68 5.23
N ASP A 976 -27.23 -10.68 4.21
CA ASP A 976 -28.41 -11.55 4.14
C ASP A 976 -28.06 -12.97 3.64
N ALA A 977 -27.18 -13.11 2.65
CA ALA A 977 -26.77 -14.39 2.06
C ALA A 977 -25.83 -15.18 2.96
N VAL A 978 -25.02 -14.51 3.79
CA VAL A 978 -24.06 -15.19 4.67
C VAL A 978 -24.65 -15.52 6.04
N GLY A 979 -25.69 -14.77 6.45
CA GLY A 979 -26.32 -14.92 7.75
C GLY A 979 -25.37 -14.61 8.91
N THR A 980 -25.84 -14.72 10.16
CA THR A 980 -25.03 -14.47 11.38
C THR A 980 -24.86 -15.72 12.24
N SER A 981 -25.01 -16.90 11.64
CA SER A 981 -25.01 -18.20 12.34
C SER A 981 -23.70 -18.54 13.06
N THR A 982 -22.60 -17.84 12.73
CA THR A 982 -21.31 -17.99 13.41
C THR A 982 -20.74 -16.60 13.78
N PRO A 983 -19.91 -16.49 14.84
CA PRO A 983 -19.27 -15.23 15.21
C PRO A 983 -18.45 -14.59 14.09
N ALA A 984 -17.78 -15.43 13.29
CA ALA A 984 -17.05 -15.02 12.09
C ALA A 984 -17.96 -14.37 11.03
N HIS A 985 -19.13 -14.95 10.79
CA HIS A 985 -20.15 -14.35 9.92
C HIS A 985 -20.64 -13.00 10.44
N ALA A 986 -20.89 -12.90 11.74
CA ALA A 986 -21.30 -11.63 12.35
C ALA A 986 -20.23 -10.54 12.21
N ASN A 987 -18.95 -10.86 12.44
CA ASN A 987 -17.85 -9.91 12.32
C ASN A 987 -17.68 -9.37 10.89
N ALA A 988 -17.78 -10.24 9.88
CA ALA A 988 -17.62 -9.82 8.50
C ALA A 988 -18.85 -9.08 7.95
N ALA A 989 -20.08 -9.46 8.35
CA ALA A 989 -21.27 -8.65 8.09
C ALA A 989 -21.13 -7.25 8.71
N PHE A 990 -20.54 -7.16 9.90
CA PHE A 990 -20.29 -5.90 10.58
C PHE A 990 -19.23 -5.03 9.86
N LEU A 991 -18.15 -5.65 9.35
CA LEU A 991 -17.18 -4.98 8.47
C LEU A 991 -17.85 -4.35 7.23
N SER A 992 -18.82 -5.03 6.62
CA SER A 992 -19.63 -4.49 5.53
C SER A 992 -20.49 -3.29 5.98
N HIS A 993 -21.11 -3.36 7.17
CA HIS A 993 -21.89 -2.23 7.70
C HIS A 993 -21.04 -0.96 7.93
N ILE A 994 -19.77 -1.11 8.32
CA ILE A 994 -18.85 0.03 8.50
C ILE A 994 -18.56 0.71 7.16
N ARG A 995 -18.44 -0.06 6.07
CA ARG A 995 -18.33 0.49 4.72
C ARG A 995 -19.57 1.27 4.31
N LEU A 996 -20.76 0.76 4.62
CA LEU A 996 -22.00 1.49 4.39
C LEU A 996 -22.04 2.82 5.18
N LEU A 997 -21.55 2.82 6.42
CA LEU A 997 -21.41 4.05 7.20
C LEU A 997 -20.47 5.05 6.50
N GLN A 998 -19.30 4.60 6.06
CA GLN A 998 -18.35 5.42 5.31
C GLN A 998 -18.98 6.02 4.04
N ALA A 999 -19.71 5.21 3.27
CA ALA A 999 -20.40 5.65 2.06
C ALA A 999 -21.43 6.76 2.36
N ARG A 1000 -22.21 6.62 3.45
CA ARG A 1000 -23.17 7.67 3.88
C ARG A 1000 -22.46 8.95 4.32
N ILE A 1001 -21.35 8.85 5.04
CA ILE A 1001 -20.53 10.00 5.45
C ILE A 1001 -19.99 10.74 4.22
N LYS A 1002 -19.34 10.00 3.31
CA LYS A 1002 -18.84 10.55 2.04
C LYS A 1002 -19.98 11.21 1.28
N GLY A 1003 -21.12 10.55 1.18
CA GLY A 1003 -22.34 11.07 0.55
C GLY A 1003 -22.70 12.47 1.04
N ALA A 1004 -22.83 12.66 2.35
CA ALA A 1004 -23.18 13.96 2.95
C ALA A 1004 -22.21 15.09 2.61
N GLN A 1005 -20.92 14.78 2.50
CA GLN A 1005 -19.84 15.74 2.23
C GLN A 1005 -19.77 16.23 0.79
N PHE A 1006 -20.30 15.45 -0.16
CA PHE A 1006 -20.35 15.82 -1.57
C PHE A 1006 -21.68 16.46 -1.98
N VAL A 1007 -22.73 16.39 -1.15
CA VAL A 1007 -23.98 17.12 -1.40
C VAL A 1007 -23.67 18.61 -1.34
N ASN A 1008 -23.61 19.26 -2.50
CA ASN A 1008 -23.50 20.70 -2.58
C ASN A 1008 -24.73 21.33 -1.93
N ASN A 1009 -24.53 22.05 -0.82
CA ASN A 1009 -25.58 22.73 -0.08
C ASN A 1009 -26.36 23.76 -0.92
N ASP A 1010 -25.80 24.18 -2.06
CA ASP A 1010 -26.35 25.19 -2.97
C ASP A 1010 -27.06 24.64 -4.21
N ILE A 1011 -27.19 23.31 -4.39
CA ILE A 1011 -27.98 22.76 -5.52
C ILE A 1011 -29.48 23.00 -5.26
N PRO A 1012 -30.22 23.62 -6.21
CA PRO A 1012 -31.67 23.80 -6.08
C PRO A 1012 -32.40 22.46 -5.92
N LEU A 1013 -33.38 22.41 -5.00
CA LEU A 1013 -34.22 21.22 -4.77
C LEU A 1013 -35.03 20.82 -6.02
N TYR A 1014 -35.38 21.82 -6.84
CA TYR A 1014 -36.15 21.70 -8.06
C TYR A 1014 -35.87 22.91 -8.95
N VAL A 1015 -35.85 22.71 -10.28
CA VAL A 1015 -35.73 23.79 -11.28
C VAL A 1015 -36.98 23.76 -12.15
N ALA A 1016 -37.88 24.70 -11.90
CA ALA A 1016 -39.20 24.73 -12.54
C ALA A 1016 -39.19 24.95 -14.06
N THR A 1017 -38.13 25.58 -14.56
CA THR A 1017 -37.99 25.96 -15.96
C THR A 1017 -37.31 24.90 -16.84
N ASP A 1018 -36.75 23.84 -16.24
CA ASP A 1018 -36.03 22.77 -16.95
C ASP A 1018 -36.92 21.53 -17.13
N THR A 1019 -37.90 21.64 -18.02
CA THR A 1019 -38.87 20.58 -18.34
C THR A 1019 -38.53 19.81 -19.63
N GLY A 1020 -37.48 20.23 -20.34
CA GLY A 1020 -37.14 19.76 -21.69
C GLY A 1020 -36.43 18.40 -21.72
N ASN A 1021 -35.86 17.93 -20.61
CA ASN A 1021 -35.25 16.61 -20.51
C ASN A 1021 -35.37 16.01 -19.09
N LEU A 1022 -36.11 14.90 -19.02
CA LEU A 1022 -36.33 14.05 -17.84
C LEU A 1022 -35.03 13.60 -17.11
N ILE A 1023 -33.88 13.63 -17.77
CA ILE A 1023 -32.55 13.26 -17.22
C ILE A 1023 -31.76 14.49 -16.76
N ASN A 1024 -32.02 15.70 -17.28
CA ASN A 1024 -31.19 16.87 -16.99
C ASN A 1024 -31.74 17.79 -15.89
N ASN A 1025 -33.00 17.58 -15.45
CA ASN A 1025 -33.57 18.39 -14.38
C ASN A 1025 -32.73 18.26 -13.10
N ARG A 1026 -32.13 19.38 -12.67
CA ARG A 1026 -31.23 19.44 -11.50
C ARG A 1026 -31.90 19.00 -10.18
N GLY A 1027 -33.23 19.01 -10.09
CA GLY A 1027 -33.95 18.45 -8.95
C GLY A 1027 -33.62 16.98 -8.75
N ARG A 1028 -33.56 16.19 -9.86
CA ARG A 1028 -33.36 14.73 -9.90
C ARG A 1028 -32.12 14.26 -9.14
N PHE A 1029 -31.19 15.19 -8.90
CA PHE A 1029 -29.87 14.95 -8.32
C PHE A 1029 -29.47 16.02 -7.29
N SER A 1030 -30.47 16.62 -6.67
CA SER A 1030 -30.32 17.69 -5.69
C SER A 1030 -30.12 17.15 -4.27
N ARG A 1031 -29.86 18.07 -3.34
CA ARG A 1031 -29.93 17.79 -1.89
C ARG A 1031 -31.26 17.15 -1.46
N ALA A 1032 -32.34 17.31 -2.22
CA ALA A 1032 -33.62 16.65 -1.95
C ALA A 1032 -33.53 15.13 -2.09
N GLN A 1033 -32.89 14.65 -3.15
CA GLN A 1033 -32.68 13.23 -3.40
C GLN A 1033 -31.78 12.60 -2.33
N ALA A 1034 -30.73 13.32 -1.94
CA ALA A 1034 -29.79 12.85 -0.92
C ALA A 1034 -30.43 12.69 0.47
N MET A 1035 -31.52 13.40 0.77
CA MET A 1035 -32.23 13.29 2.05
C MET A 1035 -32.63 11.84 2.36
N LYS A 1036 -33.10 11.08 1.36
CA LYS A 1036 -33.44 9.65 1.52
C LYS A 1036 -32.32 8.83 2.16
N HIS A 1037 -31.07 9.15 1.83
CA HIS A 1037 -29.89 8.41 2.27
C HIS A 1037 -29.25 8.98 3.54
N LEU A 1038 -29.47 10.27 3.82
CA LEU A 1038 -28.77 10.99 4.89
C LEU A 1038 -29.65 11.31 6.11
N THR A 1039 -30.96 11.04 6.05
CA THR A 1039 -31.85 11.28 7.21
C THR A 1039 -31.42 10.45 8.43
N PRO A 1040 -31.38 11.05 9.65
CA PRO A 1040 -30.95 10.36 10.87
C PRO A 1040 -31.71 9.07 11.20
N VAL A 1041 -32.97 8.97 10.75
CA VAL A 1041 -33.81 7.77 10.91
C VAL A 1041 -33.20 6.51 10.29
N ASN A 1042 -32.31 6.64 9.31
CA ASN A 1042 -31.62 5.50 8.69
C ASN A 1042 -30.54 4.88 9.59
N PHE A 1043 -30.21 5.53 10.70
CA PHE A 1043 -29.19 5.05 11.64
C PHE A 1043 -29.81 4.38 12.87
N ILE A 1044 -31.14 4.38 13.04
CA ILE A 1044 -31.84 3.86 14.22
C ILE A 1044 -32.81 2.73 13.89
N ASP A 1045 -33.18 1.94 14.90
CA ASP A 1045 -34.22 0.92 14.78
C ASP A 1045 -35.57 1.57 14.46
N ARG A 1046 -36.32 0.98 13.54
CA ARG A 1046 -37.64 1.45 13.08
C ARG A 1046 -38.72 0.46 13.45
N ALA A 1047 -39.89 0.97 13.85
CA ALA A 1047 -41.08 0.15 14.07
C ALA A 1047 -42.21 0.62 13.14
N THR A 1048 -42.89 -0.34 12.51
CA THR A 1048 -43.96 -0.09 11.54
C THR A 1048 -45.19 -0.94 11.87
N THR A 1049 -46.35 -0.58 11.32
CA THR A 1049 -47.58 -1.38 11.42
C THR A 1049 -47.47 -2.76 10.78
N GLN A 1050 -46.48 -2.98 9.89
CA GLN A 1050 -46.20 -4.28 9.26
C GLN A 1050 -45.07 -5.06 9.97
N GLY A 1051 -44.41 -4.50 10.98
CA GLY A 1051 -43.32 -5.14 11.72
C GLY A 1051 -42.16 -4.20 12.10
N THR A 1052 -41.14 -4.75 12.76
CA THR A 1052 -39.96 -4.02 13.22
C THR A 1052 -38.77 -4.22 12.28
N SER A 1053 -38.11 -3.13 11.88
CA SER A 1053 -36.84 -3.15 11.14
C SER A 1053 -35.71 -2.69 12.06
N ARG A 1054 -34.75 -3.56 12.37
CA ARG A 1054 -33.58 -3.20 13.19
C ARG A 1054 -32.51 -2.49 12.34
N SER A 1055 -31.86 -1.49 12.92
CA SER A 1055 -30.70 -0.83 12.34
C SER A 1055 -29.48 -1.73 12.46
N ARG A 1056 -28.78 -1.86 11.33
CA ARG A 1056 -27.49 -2.55 11.25
C ARG A 1056 -26.39 -1.84 12.06
N PHE A 1057 -26.54 -0.54 12.32
CA PHE A 1057 -25.57 0.27 13.07
C PHE A 1057 -25.67 0.12 14.59
N GLY A 1058 -26.74 -0.46 15.12
CA GLY A 1058 -26.82 -0.78 16.56
C GLY A 1058 -25.72 -1.74 17.02
N GLN A 1059 -25.15 -2.52 16.09
CA GLN A 1059 -24.01 -3.40 16.37
C GLN A 1059 -22.73 -2.63 16.74
N LEU A 1060 -22.64 -1.32 16.47
CA LEU A 1060 -21.50 -0.49 16.87
C LEU A 1060 -21.28 -0.46 18.38
N ASP A 1061 -22.32 -0.63 19.17
CA ASP A 1061 -22.20 -0.70 20.64
C ASP A 1061 -21.41 -1.93 21.13
N GLN A 1062 -21.24 -2.94 20.28
CA GLN A 1062 -20.39 -4.11 20.58
C GLN A 1062 -18.90 -3.76 20.58
N LEU A 1063 -18.49 -2.69 19.89
CA LEU A 1063 -17.09 -2.23 19.85
C LEU A 1063 -16.77 -1.25 20.97
N GLN A 1064 -17.72 -0.36 21.26
CA GLN A 1064 -17.63 0.60 22.34
C GLN A 1064 -19.04 0.94 22.81
N PRO A 1065 -19.36 0.79 24.11
CA PRO A 1065 -20.68 1.15 24.63
C PRO A 1065 -21.06 2.61 24.29
N GLY A 1066 -22.26 2.80 23.75
CA GLY A 1066 -22.81 4.11 23.38
C GLY A 1066 -22.28 4.68 22.05
N LEU A 1067 -21.49 3.93 21.29
CA LEU A 1067 -21.00 4.36 19.97
C LEU A 1067 -22.16 4.55 18.98
N HIS A 1068 -23.20 3.72 19.04
CA HIS A 1068 -24.38 3.85 18.21
C HIS A 1068 -25.06 5.21 18.40
N LEU A 1069 -25.29 5.63 19.65
CA LEU A 1069 -25.88 6.94 19.96
C LEU A 1069 -25.00 8.09 19.46
N LYS A 1070 -23.66 7.96 19.57
CA LYS A 1070 -22.74 8.99 19.04
C LYS A 1070 -22.84 9.13 17.52
N VAL A 1071 -22.96 8.00 16.81
CA VAL A 1071 -23.19 7.98 15.35
C VAL A 1071 -24.52 8.63 14.99
N VAL A 1072 -25.58 8.35 15.74
CA VAL A 1072 -26.89 9.01 15.56
C VAL A 1072 -26.79 10.52 15.78
N ASN A 1073 -26.09 10.97 16.83
CA ASN A 1073 -25.86 12.40 17.07
C ASN A 1073 -25.07 13.06 15.93
N GLY A 1074 -24.07 12.38 15.38
CA GLY A 1074 -23.32 12.86 14.21
C GLY A 1074 -24.19 12.99 12.97
N ALA A 1075 -25.06 11.99 12.71
CA ALA A 1075 -26.03 12.05 11.61
C ALA A 1075 -27.06 13.18 11.79
N MET A 1076 -27.52 13.45 13.01
CA MET A 1076 -28.36 14.63 13.30
C MET A 1076 -27.63 15.93 13.01
N ASN A 1077 -26.34 16.03 13.37
CA ASN A 1077 -25.55 17.22 13.06
C ASN A 1077 -25.38 17.42 11.55
N GLN A 1078 -25.08 16.36 10.81
CA GLN A 1078 -25.08 16.37 9.33
C GLN A 1078 -26.39 16.88 8.77
N PHE A 1079 -27.50 16.29 9.20
CA PHE A 1079 -28.83 16.69 8.77
C PHE A 1079 -29.08 18.18 9.08
N ASN A 1080 -28.69 18.63 10.27
CA ASN A 1080 -28.90 20.01 10.66
C ASN A 1080 -28.11 20.98 9.79
N ILE A 1081 -26.84 20.68 9.49
CA ILE A 1081 -26.01 21.49 8.59
C ILE A 1081 -26.62 21.55 7.18
N LEU A 1082 -27.07 20.41 6.64
CA LEU A 1082 -27.56 20.31 5.26
C LEU A 1082 -28.96 20.94 5.06
N PHE A 1083 -29.86 20.75 6.04
CA PHE A 1083 -31.29 20.98 5.80
C PHE A 1083 -31.94 22.06 6.67
N THR A 1084 -31.41 22.41 7.84
CA THR A 1084 -32.13 23.34 8.74
C THR A 1084 -32.33 24.72 8.13
N GLY A 1085 -31.39 25.23 7.32
CA GLY A 1085 -31.54 26.50 6.59
C GLY A 1085 -32.46 26.43 5.36
N THR A 1086 -33.02 25.25 5.04
CA THR A 1086 -33.86 25.07 3.87
C THR A 1086 -35.28 25.55 4.12
N ALA A 1087 -35.76 26.44 3.24
CA ALA A 1087 -37.09 26.99 3.30
C ALA A 1087 -38.15 26.00 2.76
N PRO A 1088 -39.26 25.72 3.49
CA PRO A 1088 -40.26 24.72 3.11
C PRO A 1088 -40.89 24.91 1.72
N GLU A 1089 -41.02 26.14 1.25
CA GLU A 1089 -41.59 26.50 -0.05
C GLU A 1089 -40.77 26.02 -1.25
N LYS A 1090 -39.52 25.62 -1.03
CA LYS A 1090 -38.66 25.02 -2.07
C LYS A 1090 -38.96 23.52 -2.28
N TRP A 1091 -39.79 22.91 -1.42
CA TRP A 1091 -40.27 21.54 -1.55
C TRP A 1091 -41.69 21.53 -2.09
N ARG A 1092 -41.99 20.59 -3.00
CA ARG A 1092 -43.37 20.38 -3.44
C ARG A 1092 -44.11 19.53 -2.42
N ARG A 1093 -45.36 19.90 -2.09
CA ARG A 1093 -46.29 19.04 -1.35
C ARG A 1093 -46.98 18.11 -2.33
N CYS A 1094 -46.93 16.81 -2.09
CA CYS A 1094 -47.29 15.81 -3.09
C CYS A 1094 -48.38 14.85 -2.64
N ASP A 1095 -48.77 13.96 -3.55
CA ASP A 1095 -49.76 12.92 -3.30
C ASP A 1095 -49.44 12.19 -1.98
N PRO A 1096 -50.39 12.14 -1.02
CA PRO A 1096 -50.22 11.41 0.24
C PRO A 1096 -50.01 9.89 0.08
N ALA A 1097 -50.12 9.33 -1.13
CA ALA A 1097 -49.77 7.96 -1.48
C ALA A 1097 -48.30 7.79 -1.91
N ASN A 1098 -47.52 8.86 -2.02
CA ASN A 1098 -46.09 8.77 -2.31
C ASN A 1098 -45.32 8.41 -1.03
N MET A 1099 -44.83 7.16 -0.96
CA MET A 1099 -44.28 6.57 0.26
C MET A 1099 -42.75 6.61 0.34
N ASP A 1100 -42.05 7.33 -0.55
CA ASP A 1100 -40.58 7.39 -0.56
C ASP A 1100 -40.04 8.83 -0.43
N LEU A 1101 -39.17 9.02 0.57
CA LEU A 1101 -38.48 10.27 0.87
C LEU A 1101 -37.78 10.84 -0.36
N GLY A 1102 -38.16 12.06 -0.77
CA GLY A 1102 -37.41 12.80 -1.79
C GLY A 1102 -37.29 12.07 -3.13
N GLU A 1103 -38.27 11.24 -3.50
CA GLU A 1103 -38.36 10.68 -4.85
C GLU A 1103 -39.21 11.57 -5.78
N SER A 1104 -38.95 11.44 -7.08
CA SER A 1104 -39.72 12.12 -8.11
C SER A 1104 -41.12 11.54 -8.27
N GLU A 1105 -42.13 12.40 -8.35
CA GLU A 1105 -43.50 11.98 -8.68
C GLU A 1105 -43.63 11.62 -10.18
N PRO A 1106 -44.07 10.40 -10.54
CA PRO A 1106 -44.16 9.94 -11.93
C PRO A 1106 -45.05 10.82 -12.82
N TYR A 1107 -46.12 11.39 -12.26
CA TYR A 1107 -47.13 12.17 -12.98
C TYR A 1107 -46.82 13.68 -13.03
N ALA A 1108 -45.71 14.13 -12.43
CA ALA A 1108 -45.41 15.55 -12.27
C ALA A 1108 -43.99 15.96 -12.71
N GLY A 1109 -43.33 15.15 -13.56
CA GLY A 1109 -42.10 15.53 -14.25
C GLY A 1109 -40.88 15.80 -13.35
N PHE A 1110 -40.39 14.78 -12.62
CA PHE A 1110 -39.22 14.86 -11.72
C PHE A 1110 -39.27 15.93 -10.61
N SER A 1111 -40.48 16.37 -10.22
CA SER A 1111 -40.65 17.21 -9.04
C SER A 1111 -40.39 16.43 -7.73
N PHE A 1112 -39.61 17.02 -6.80
CA PHE A 1112 -39.27 16.42 -5.50
C PHE A 1112 -40.30 16.77 -4.43
N CYS A 1113 -40.68 15.74 -3.68
CA CYS A 1113 -41.95 15.71 -2.97
C CYS A 1113 -41.82 15.43 -1.47
N VAL A 1114 -42.61 16.14 -0.67
CA VAL A 1114 -42.90 15.82 0.74
C VAL A 1114 -44.40 15.68 0.93
N ASP A 1115 -44.81 14.93 1.96
CA ASP A 1115 -46.23 14.68 2.23
C ASP A 1115 -47.02 15.98 2.39
N ALA A 1116 -48.21 16.04 1.80
CA ALA A 1116 -49.06 17.22 1.89
C ALA A 1116 -49.56 17.50 3.32
N THR A 1117 -49.80 16.44 4.10
CA THR A 1117 -50.38 16.53 5.45
C THR A 1117 -49.61 15.69 6.46
N LYS A 1118 -49.60 16.19 7.70
CA LYS A 1118 -49.05 15.49 8.87
C LYS A 1118 -50.06 14.46 9.39
N LYS A 1119 -49.61 13.25 9.71
CA LYS A 1119 -50.41 12.17 10.31
C LYS A 1119 -49.76 11.71 11.63
N PRO A 1120 -50.53 11.43 12.69
CA PRO A 1120 -49.94 10.89 13.91
C PRO A 1120 -49.33 9.51 13.66
N LEU A 1121 -48.27 9.18 14.40
CA LEU A 1121 -47.77 7.81 14.49
C LEU A 1121 -48.88 6.89 15.03
N ALA A 1122 -48.94 5.65 14.55
CA ALA A 1122 -49.85 4.65 15.10
C ALA A 1122 -49.35 4.18 16.48
N GLN A 1123 -50.28 3.81 17.36
CA GLN A 1123 -49.96 3.28 18.69
C GLN A 1123 -50.69 1.94 18.89
N PRO A 1124 -50.09 0.80 18.47
CA PRO A 1124 -50.64 -0.52 18.75
C PRO A 1124 -50.76 -0.79 20.25
N SER A 1125 -51.54 -1.82 20.62
CA SER A 1125 -51.84 -2.21 22.01
C SER A 1125 -50.61 -2.43 22.89
N SER A 1126 -49.43 -2.63 22.30
CA SER A 1126 -48.13 -2.67 22.98
C SER A 1126 -47.65 -1.34 23.57
N GLY A 1127 -48.35 -0.23 23.36
CA GLY A 1127 -48.06 1.10 23.95
C GLY A 1127 -46.96 1.92 23.26
N ASN A 1128 -46.10 1.29 22.44
CA ASN A 1128 -45.08 1.98 21.63
C ASN A 1128 -45.67 2.63 20.37
N TYR A 1129 -45.05 3.74 19.92
CA TYR A 1129 -45.39 4.35 18.62
C TYR A 1129 -44.74 3.59 17.46
N VAL A 1130 -45.45 3.50 16.32
CA VAL A 1130 -44.99 2.90 15.07
C VAL A 1130 -45.44 3.73 13.87
N MET A 1131 -44.73 3.59 12.74
CA MET A 1131 -45.11 4.25 11.49
C MET A 1131 -46.22 3.47 10.76
N ASN A 1132 -47.17 4.16 10.14
CA ASN A 1132 -48.18 3.55 9.29
C ASN A 1132 -47.62 3.35 7.86
N VAL A 1133 -47.29 2.11 7.50
CA VAL A 1133 -46.62 1.77 6.24
C VAL A 1133 -47.51 0.99 5.29
N VAL A 1134 -47.33 1.20 3.98
CA VAL A 1134 -48.03 0.48 2.90
C VAL A 1134 -46.97 -0.19 2.03
N ASN A 1135 -47.09 -1.50 1.79
CA ASN A 1135 -46.08 -2.30 1.07
C ASN A 1135 -44.63 -2.08 1.58
N GLY A 1136 -44.44 -2.01 2.90
CA GLY A 1136 -43.12 -1.80 3.53
C GLY A 1136 -42.53 -0.40 3.43
N ARG A 1137 -43.24 0.57 2.83
CA ARG A 1137 -42.77 1.95 2.65
C ARG A 1137 -43.46 2.91 3.62
N ALA A 1138 -42.73 3.89 4.12
CA ALA A 1138 -43.19 4.87 5.10
C ALA A 1138 -43.07 6.28 4.52
N THR A 1139 -44.08 7.11 4.74
CA THR A 1139 -44.02 8.50 4.29
C THR A 1139 -42.86 9.27 4.93
N ALA A 1140 -42.40 10.31 4.25
CA ALA A 1140 -41.31 11.16 4.73
C ALA A 1140 -41.60 11.71 6.12
N GLU A 1141 -42.83 12.16 6.27
CA GLU A 1141 -43.39 12.68 7.49
C GLU A 1141 -43.36 11.68 8.66
N GLN A 1142 -43.80 10.43 8.44
CA GLN A 1142 -43.80 9.38 9.47
C GLN A 1142 -42.38 9.05 9.93
N LEU A 1143 -41.41 9.03 8.99
CA LEU A 1143 -40.00 8.77 9.28
C LEU A 1143 -39.38 9.85 10.18
N HIS A 1144 -39.67 11.12 9.91
CA HIS A 1144 -39.18 12.23 10.74
C HIS A 1144 -39.85 12.26 12.12
N GLN A 1145 -41.18 12.04 12.21
CA GLN A 1145 -41.86 11.94 13.50
C GLN A 1145 -41.29 10.81 14.37
N TYR A 1146 -41.18 9.61 13.79
CA TYR A 1146 -40.68 8.45 14.49
C TYR A 1146 -39.24 8.67 14.97
N GLY A 1147 -38.38 9.25 14.11
CA GLY A 1147 -37.01 9.56 14.45
C GLY A 1147 -36.89 10.53 15.63
N LEU A 1148 -37.65 11.62 15.63
CA LEU A 1148 -37.67 12.59 16.74
C LEU A 1148 -38.10 11.93 18.07
N TRP A 1149 -39.15 11.11 18.04
CA TRP A 1149 -39.60 10.36 19.23
C TRP A 1149 -38.52 9.38 19.71
N LYS A 1150 -38.02 8.53 18.81
CA LYS A 1150 -37.10 7.44 19.16
C LYS A 1150 -35.77 7.96 19.69
N VAL A 1151 -35.19 8.99 19.06
CA VAL A 1151 -33.92 9.56 19.51
C VAL A 1151 -34.06 10.29 20.84
N ALA A 1152 -35.21 10.91 21.12
CA ALA A 1152 -35.48 11.46 22.44
C ALA A 1152 -35.45 10.38 23.54
N GLN A 1153 -36.02 9.19 23.26
CA GLN A 1153 -35.99 8.06 24.19
C GLN A 1153 -34.58 7.46 24.35
N MET A 1154 -33.73 7.55 23.32
CA MET A 1154 -32.35 7.08 23.35
C MET A 1154 -31.39 8.04 24.09
N GLY A 1155 -31.85 9.22 24.52
CA GLY A 1155 -31.00 10.22 25.15
C GLY A 1155 -30.14 11.03 24.16
N GLY A 1156 -30.65 11.29 22.95
CA GLY A 1156 -29.96 12.13 21.96
C GLY A 1156 -29.68 13.55 22.45
N GLU A 1157 -28.68 14.19 21.84
CA GLU A 1157 -28.21 15.51 22.27
C GLU A 1157 -29.31 16.59 22.13
N PRO A 1158 -29.73 17.28 23.21
CA PRO A 1158 -30.91 18.14 23.20
C PRO A 1158 -30.89 19.25 22.14
N GLN A 1159 -29.74 19.90 21.95
CA GLN A 1159 -29.62 21.02 21.01
C GLN A 1159 -29.81 20.59 19.56
N ARG A 1160 -29.19 19.46 19.16
CA ARG A 1160 -29.31 18.93 17.80
C ARG A 1160 -30.72 18.40 17.52
N LEU A 1161 -31.32 17.74 18.52
CA LEU A 1161 -32.68 17.23 18.43
C LEU A 1161 -33.71 18.37 18.28
N GLU A 1162 -33.53 19.48 19.00
CA GLU A 1162 -34.40 20.64 18.89
C GLU A 1162 -34.31 21.31 17.51
N GLN A 1163 -33.11 21.43 16.94
CA GLN A 1163 -32.94 21.95 15.58
C GLN A 1163 -33.66 21.09 14.53
N TRP A 1164 -33.55 19.76 14.65
CA TRP A 1164 -34.26 18.84 13.76
C TRP A 1164 -35.78 18.93 13.94
N ARG A 1165 -36.25 19.05 15.18
CA ARG A 1165 -37.68 19.25 15.51
C ARG A 1165 -38.21 20.54 14.88
N ALA A 1166 -37.50 21.65 15.06
CA ALA A 1166 -37.88 22.95 14.52
C ALA A 1166 -37.96 22.94 12.99
N TRP A 1167 -37.02 22.25 12.32
CA TRP A 1167 -37.10 22.06 10.87
C TRP A 1167 -38.33 21.24 10.46
N THR A 1168 -38.59 20.13 11.16
CA THR A 1168 -39.74 19.25 10.90
C THR A 1168 -41.07 19.99 11.06
N GLN A 1169 -41.18 20.85 12.08
CA GLN A 1169 -42.36 21.70 12.30
C GLN A 1169 -42.53 22.79 11.23
N ARG A 1170 -41.45 23.30 10.62
CA ARG A 1170 -41.60 24.24 9.49
C ARG A 1170 -42.08 23.55 8.23
N LEU A 1171 -41.64 22.31 8.00
CA LEU A 1171 -42.03 21.54 6.83
C LEU A 1171 -43.49 21.04 6.95
N TRP A 1172 -43.88 20.59 8.14
CA TRP A 1172 -45.23 20.18 8.52
C TRP A 1172 -45.71 20.91 9.78
N PRO A 1173 -46.09 22.19 9.65
CA PRO A 1173 -46.74 22.93 10.73
C PRO A 1173 -48.09 22.27 11.05
#